data_AF-A0A7K1DNX9-F1
#
_entry.id   AF-A0A7K1DNX9-F1
#
_cell.length_a   1.000
_cell.length_b   1.000
_cell.length_c   1.000
_cell.angle_alpha   90.00
_cell.angle_beta   90.00
_cell.angle_gamma   90.00
#
_symmetry.space_group_name_H-M   'P 1'
#
loop_
_entity.id
_entity.type
_entity.pdbx_description
1 polymer ?
#
loop_
_entity_poly.entity_id
_entity_poly.type
_entity_poly.pdbx_seq_one_letter_code
_entity_poly.pdbx_strand_id
1 'polypeptide(L)'
;MTRYSLDDLFERDAFTRRHIGTLVPDDLAEMLATIGVCSLSELIDKTVPETIRLRGDLNLPEPMAEHDVTRELKRIANLNRPRRSMIGMGYTGTITPPVIRRNVLENPAWYTSYTPYQPEISQGRLESLLNFQTMVCDLTGLPIANASLLDEATAAAEAMTMARRVSKVASNKFFAHRDTHPQTLAVMATRAEPLGIDLMIGDESSLIPGEVFGALFSYPSSTGCVGDWSETISAVKALGGITVVVTDLLACVLLTSPGELGADIAVGSAQRFGVPMAFGGPHAAFMATTQAYARSLPGRLVGVSTDTAGRPALRLALQTREQHIRREKATSNICTAQALLANIAGFYAVWHGSEGLQRIAQRVNRLTSITAAGLLSRGLELRHTTWFDTLAVNLPSGSKHVLQKARDLNIDLRMIDELTVGLTFDETSTLELVSDIWEAFGLNDMATPDSYDGQALGMRASSLRTDEILTAKVFHNCQTEHEMLRYLRRLADKDLALDRTMIPLGSCTMKLNATTQMEPITWPQFADVHPFCPVDEVEGYLQLIHELESMLVAVTGYDAVSLQPNAGSQGELAGLLAIRAYHRSRGDEGRTVCLIPSSAHGTNAASAVMAGMSVVVINCDDSGNVDLEDLQRKVDTAGSALAAIMVTYPSTHGVFEDGITEVCRIIHDAGGQVYVDGANLNALVGLAQPGV
;
A
#
# COMPACT_ATOMS: atom_id res chain seq x y z
N MET A 1 -0.46 48.12 -30.88
CA MET A 1 -0.48 46.75 -30.33
C MET A 1 0.80 46.59 -29.52
N THR A 2 0.69 46.32 -28.23
CA THR A 2 1.83 45.93 -27.40
C THR A 2 2.41 44.63 -28.00
N ARG A 3 3.70 44.61 -28.29
CA ARG A 3 4.36 43.45 -28.90
C ARG A 3 4.94 42.61 -27.77
N TYR A 4 4.28 41.50 -27.45
CA TYR A 4 4.75 40.56 -26.44
C TYR A 4 6.03 39.86 -26.89
N SER A 5 6.90 39.52 -25.94
CA SER A 5 8.05 38.65 -26.21
C SER A 5 7.56 37.21 -26.49
N LEU A 6 8.41 36.37 -27.10
CA LEU A 6 8.06 34.97 -27.28
C LEU A 6 7.88 34.26 -25.92
N ASP A 7 8.69 34.61 -24.93
CA ASP A 7 8.56 34.04 -23.58
C ASP A 7 7.22 34.40 -22.93
N ASP A 8 6.74 35.64 -23.10
CA ASP A 8 5.39 36.04 -22.65
C ASP A 8 4.29 35.21 -23.31
N LEU A 9 4.47 34.81 -24.57
CA LEU A 9 3.50 34.04 -25.35
C LEU A 9 3.57 32.53 -25.11
N PHE A 10 4.68 32.02 -24.57
CA PHE A 10 4.81 30.60 -24.21
C PHE A 10 4.16 30.25 -22.88
N GLU A 11 3.77 31.25 -22.08
CA GLU A 11 3.08 31.08 -20.79
C GLU A 11 3.70 30.01 -19.87
N ARG A 12 5.02 30.05 -19.66
CA ARG A 12 5.73 29.02 -18.84
C ARG A 12 5.16 28.88 -17.42
N ASP A 13 4.63 29.96 -16.85
CA ASP A 13 4.01 29.98 -15.51
C ASP A 13 2.51 29.64 -15.49
N ALA A 14 1.94 29.14 -16.61
CA ALA A 14 0.52 28.82 -16.69
C ALA A 14 0.07 27.81 -15.62
N PHE A 15 0.90 26.80 -15.33
CA PHE A 15 0.59 25.81 -14.30
C PHE A 15 0.44 26.48 -12.92
N THR A 16 1.36 27.37 -12.55
CA THR A 16 1.32 28.09 -11.27
C THR A 16 0.02 28.88 -11.11
N ARG A 17 -0.42 29.58 -12.17
CA ARG A 17 -1.70 30.31 -12.17
C ARG A 17 -2.93 29.41 -12.09
N ARG A 18 -2.86 28.18 -12.60
CA ARG A 18 -3.93 27.17 -12.51
C ARG A 18 -3.94 26.46 -11.15
N HIS A 19 -2.77 26.31 -10.54
CA HIS A 19 -2.59 25.62 -9.27
C HIS A 19 -2.93 26.51 -8.06
N ILE A 20 -2.53 27.78 -8.11
CA ILE A 20 -2.71 28.72 -7.00
C ILE A 20 -3.87 29.66 -7.31
N GLY A 21 -5.04 29.37 -6.74
CA GLY A 21 -6.27 30.12 -7.01
C GLY A 21 -6.25 31.59 -6.56
N THR A 22 -5.32 31.97 -5.68
CA THR A 22 -5.25 33.30 -5.05
C THR A 22 -4.25 34.26 -5.71
N LEU A 23 -3.59 33.86 -6.80
CA LEU A 23 -2.66 34.75 -7.52
C LEU A 23 -3.36 35.78 -8.43
N VAL A 24 -4.68 35.91 -8.35
CA VAL A 24 -5.40 37.01 -8.97
C VAL A 24 -4.99 38.31 -8.25
N PRO A 25 -4.47 39.33 -8.96
CA PRO A 25 -3.88 40.51 -8.32
C PRO A 25 -4.80 41.23 -7.33
N ASP A 26 -6.08 41.37 -7.68
CA ASP A 26 -7.08 42.06 -6.83
C ASP A 26 -7.37 41.25 -5.55
N ASP A 27 -7.59 39.94 -5.68
CA ASP A 27 -7.82 39.05 -4.54
C ASP A 27 -6.60 39.06 -3.59
N LEU A 28 -5.39 38.97 -4.15
CA LEU A 28 -4.15 39.01 -3.37
C LEU A 28 -3.99 40.33 -2.61
N ALA A 29 -4.26 41.45 -3.28
CA ALA A 29 -4.20 42.76 -2.63
C ALA A 29 -5.22 42.89 -1.50
N GLU A 30 -6.45 42.40 -1.69
CA GLU A 30 -7.48 42.37 -0.65
C GLU A 30 -7.08 41.51 0.54
N MET A 31 -6.55 40.30 0.30
CA MET A 31 -6.06 39.42 1.36
C MET A 31 -4.91 40.04 2.16
N LEU A 32 -3.91 40.62 1.49
CA LEU A 32 -2.77 41.28 2.15
C LEU A 32 -3.24 42.48 2.99
N ALA A 33 -4.14 43.30 2.44
CA ALA A 33 -4.72 44.44 3.16
C ALA A 33 -5.52 44.00 4.38
N THR A 34 -6.28 42.90 4.28
CA THR A 34 -7.07 42.32 5.39
C THR A 34 -6.16 41.82 6.51
N ILE A 35 -5.03 41.19 6.17
CA ILE A 35 -4.03 40.72 7.13
C ILE A 35 -3.25 41.90 7.73
N GLY A 36 -3.14 43.03 7.03
CA GLY A 36 -2.40 44.23 7.48
C GLY A 36 -0.92 44.22 7.10
N VAL A 37 -0.59 43.63 5.95
CA VAL A 37 0.77 43.61 5.36
C VAL A 37 0.74 44.15 3.93
N CYS A 38 1.87 44.64 3.43
CA CYS A 38 1.98 45.26 2.11
C CYS A 38 2.46 44.29 1.01
N SER A 39 2.97 43.11 1.37
CA SER A 39 3.47 42.12 0.40
C SER A 39 3.50 40.70 0.97
N LEU A 40 3.58 39.71 0.09
CA LEU A 40 3.84 38.31 0.49
C LEU A 40 5.21 38.16 1.17
N SER A 41 6.22 38.91 0.73
CA SER A 41 7.53 38.92 1.38
C SER A 41 7.44 39.39 2.83
N GLU A 42 6.71 40.47 3.09
CA GLU A 42 6.48 40.97 4.46
C GLU A 42 5.70 39.95 5.32
N LEU A 43 4.71 39.27 4.73
CA LEU A 43 3.98 38.21 5.42
C LEU A 43 4.92 37.07 5.83
N ILE A 44 5.78 36.61 4.93
CA ILE A 44 6.78 35.57 5.18
C ILE A 44 7.78 36.02 6.24
N ASP A 45 8.31 37.25 6.14
CA ASP A 45 9.24 37.85 7.11
C ASP A 45 8.67 37.84 8.54
N LYS A 46 7.35 38.05 8.67
CA LYS A 46 6.65 38.06 9.95
C LYS A 46 6.20 36.68 10.44
N THR A 47 6.23 35.65 9.58
CA THR A 47 5.67 34.32 9.88
C THR A 47 6.74 33.25 10.05
N VAL A 48 7.78 33.25 9.21
CA VAL A 48 8.84 32.22 9.22
C VAL A 48 10.04 32.75 10.02
N PRO A 49 10.50 32.05 11.07
CA PRO A 49 11.65 32.48 11.86
C PRO A 49 12.90 32.66 11.00
N GLU A 50 13.63 33.75 11.24
CA GLU A 50 14.83 34.09 10.44
C GLU A 50 15.92 33.00 10.55
N THR A 51 15.97 32.28 11.67
CA THR A 51 16.99 31.26 11.96
C THR A 51 16.94 30.04 11.05
N ILE A 52 15.77 29.73 10.49
CA ILE A 52 15.57 28.57 9.59
C ILE A 52 15.35 28.98 8.13
N ARG A 53 15.33 30.29 7.89
CA ARG A 53 14.86 30.83 6.63
C ARG A 53 15.88 30.59 5.52
N LEU A 54 15.42 29.97 4.44
CA LEU A 54 16.19 29.85 3.21
C LEU A 54 16.27 31.22 2.51
N ARG A 55 17.49 31.69 2.28
CA ARG A 55 17.78 32.94 1.56
C ARG A 55 18.38 32.59 0.19
N GLY A 56 17.51 32.27 -0.77
CA GLY A 56 17.89 31.92 -2.14
C GLY A 56 16.88 30.97 -2.78
N ASP A 57 17.11 30.65 -4.04
CA ASP A 57 16.26 29.72 -4.79
C ASP A 57 16.68 28.27 -4.51
N LEU A 58 15.71 27.35 -4.56
CA LEU A 58 16.01 25.93 -4.54
C LEU A 58 16.76 25.54 -5.82
N ASN A 59 17.75 24.66 -5.69
CA ASN A 59 18.46 24.09 -6.84
C ASN A 59 17.59 23.04 -7.54
N LEU A 60 16.56 23.50 -8.25
CA LEU A 60 15.62 22.69 -9.03
C LEU A 60 15.75 22.99 -10.53
N PRO A 61 15.39 22.05 -11.41
CA PRO A 61 15.26 22.35 -12.84
C PRO A 61 14.27 23.48 -13.10
N GLU A 62 14.49 24.21 -14.19
CA GLU A 62 13.59 25.26 -14.65
C GLU A 62 12.16 24.72 -14.87
N PRO A 63 11.13 25.52 -14.55
CA PRO A 63 9.74 25.09 -14.74
C PRO A 63 9.43 24.85 -16.22
N MET A 64 8.61 23.83 -16.48
CA MET A 64 8.15 23.45 -17.80
C MET A 64 6.66 23.75 -17.97
N ALA A 65 6.26 24.12 -19.19
CA ALA A 65 4.85 24.23 -19.53
C ALA A 65 4.17 22.85 -19.46
N GLU A 66 2.89 22.80 -19.06
CA GLU A 66 2.18 21.53 -18.82
C GLU A 66 2.24 20.55 -20.00
N HIS A 67 2.06 21.04 -21.23
CA HIS A 67 2.14 20.20 -22.43
C HIS A 67 3.53 19.60 -22.63
N ASP A 68 4.58 20.34 -22.27
CA ASP A 68 5.95 19.88 -22.38
C ASP A 68 6.28 18.86 -21.29
N VAL A 69 5.71 19.00 -20.09
CA VAL A 69 5.77 18.00 -19.01
C VAL A 69 5.15 16.68 -19.48
N THR A 70 3.96 16.70 -20.08
CA THR A 70 3.31 15.48 -20.60
C THR A 70 4.18 14.81 -21.66
N ARG A 71 4.79 15.58 -22.57
CA ARG A 71 5.68 15.04 -23.61
C ARG A 71 6.95 14.43 -23.00
N GLU A 72 7.54 15.08 -22.01
CA GLU A 72 8.74 14.57 -21.33
C GLU A 72 8.45 13.33 -20.51
N LEU A 73 7.37 13.32 -19.71
CA LEU A 73 6.92 12.12 -19.02
C LEU A 73 6.63 10.98 -19.99
N LYS A 74 6.07 11.27 -21.18
CA LYS A 74 5.84 10.23 -22.18
C LYS A 74 7.15 9.69 -22.76
N ARG A 75 8.17 10.54 -22.94
CA ARG A 75 9.53 10.10 -23.32
C ARG A 75 10.10 9.17 -22.27
N ILE A 76 10.05 9.55 -20.99
CA ILE A 76 10.50 8.72 -19.85
C ILE A 76 9.74 7.40 -19.82
N ALA A 77 8.41 7.44 -19.90
CA ALA A 77 7.57 6.25 -19.90
C ALA A 77 7.95 5.27 -21.03
N ASN A 78 8.24 5.77 -22.24
CA ASN A 78 8.62 4.93 -23.38
C ASN A 78 10.01 4.28 -23.23
N LEU A 79 10.80 4.61 -22.20
CA LEU A 79 12.02 3.87 -21.85
C LEU A 79 11.70 2.55 -21.12
N ASN A 80 10.51 2.45 -20.50
CA ASN A 80 10.04 1.19 -19.93
C ASN A 80 9.60 0.24 -21.04
N ARG A 81 9.82 -1.06 -20.83
CA ARG A 81 9.50 -2.13 -21.77
C ARG A 81 8.62 -3.17 -21.07
N PRO A 82 7.34 -2.86 -20.77
CA PRO A 82 6.44 -3.83 -20.16
C PRO A 82 6.31 -5.06 -21.06
N ARG A 83 6.61 -6.24 -20.52
CA ARG A 83 6.44 -7.56 -21.15
C ARG A 83 5.23 -8.28 -20.58
N ARG A 84 4.90 -9.44 -21.15
CA ARG A 84 3.93 -10.37 -20.55
C ARG A 84 4.58 -11.01 -19.33
N SER A 85 4.39 -10.43 -18.16
CA SER A 85 4.99 -10.95 -16.93
C SER A 85 4.17 -12.09 -16.33
N MET A 86 4.82 -13.24 -16.15
CA MET A 86 4.31 -14.42 -15.47
C MET A 86 5.11 -14.72 -14.19
N ILE A 87 5.70 -13.68 -13.58
CA ILE A 87 6.54 -13.81 -12.38
C ILE A 87 5.68 -14.19 -11.15
N GLY A 88 4.47 -13.65 -11.06
CA GLY A 88 3.57 -13.87 -9.91
C GLY A 88 4.07 -13.15 -8.66
N MET A 89 4.30 -13.89 -7.58
CA MET A 89 4.78 -13.33 -6.30
C MET A 89 3.86 -12.24 -5.73
N GLY A 90 2.53 -12.39 -5.88
CA GLY A 90 1.53 -11.47 -5.34
C GLY A 90 1.10 -10.36 -6.30
N TYR A 91 1.70 -10.30 -7.50
CA TYR A 91 1.35 -9.35 -8.56
C TYR A 91 1.04 -10.12 -9.85
N THR A 92 -0.08 -9.79 -10.48
CA THR A 92 -0.51 -10.45 -11.73
C THR A 92 -1.13 -9.43 -12.69
N GLY A 93 -1.07 -9.72 -13.99
CA GLY A 93 -1.81 -8.96 -14.98
C GLY A 93 -3.32 -9.01 -14.71
N THR A 94 -4.00 -7.89 -14.93
CA THR A 94 -5.46 -7.80 -14.75
C THR A 94 -6.03 -6.82 -15.76
N ILE A 95 -7.30 -7.01 -16.10
CA ILE A 95 -8.02 -6.09 -16.98
C ILE A 95 -8.82 -5.14 -16.10
N THR A 96 -8.39 -3.89 -15.94
CA THR A 96 -9.24 -2.85 -15.35
C THR A 96 -10.40 -2.57 -16.28
N PRO A 97 -11.68 -2.83 -15.89
CA PRO A 97 -12.81 -2.58 -16.76
C PRO A 97 -12.84 -1.11 -17.19
N PRO A 98 -12.95 -0.78 -18.49
CA PRO A 98 -12.87 0.60 -18.96
C PRO A 98 -13.87 1.55 -18.28
N VAL A 99 -15.07 1.05 -17.94
CA VAL A 99 -16.08 1.80 -17.19
C VAL A 99 -15.60 2.20 -15.79
N ILE A 100 -14.81 1.36 -15.11
CA ILE A 100 -14.23 1.65 -13.79
C ILE A 100 -13.01 2.55 -13.96
N ARG A 101 -12.11 2.27 -14.91
CA ARG A 101 -10.92 3.11 -15.18
C ARG A 101 -11.34 4.56 -15.41
N ARG A 102 -12.25 4.79 -16.36
CA ARG A 102 -12.67 6.13 -16.76
C ARG A 102 -13.50 6.85 -15.69
N ASN A 103 -14.43 6.16 -15.04
CA ASN A 103 -15.43 6.81 -14.19
C ASN A 103 -15.09 6.76 -12.69
N VAL A 104 -13.99 6.10 -12.30
CA VAL A 104 -13.50 6.02 -10.91
C VAL A 104 -12.04 6.45 -10.83
N LEU A 105 -11.11 5.71 -11.46
CA LEU A 105 -9.68 6.01 -11.35
C LEU A 105 -9.30 7.36 -11.99
N GLU A 106 -9.90 7.68 -13.14
CA GLU A 106 -9.66 8.91 -13.89
C GLU A 106 -10.70 10.02 -13.56
N ASN A 107 -11.49 9.84 -12.49
CA ASN A 107 -12.58 10.76 -12.13
C ASN A 107 -12.31 11.50 -10.79
N PRO A 108 -12.17 12.84 -10.79
CA PRO A 108 -11.84 13.59 -9.59
C PRO A 108 -12.88 13.48 -8.47
N ALA A 109 -14.14 13.18 -8.81
CA ALA A 109 -15.19 12.94 -7.80
C ALA A 109 -14.86 11.74 -6.89
N TRP A 110 -13.96 10.84 -7.30
CA TRP A 110 -13.54 9.66 -6.53
C TRP A 110 -12.17 9.81 -5.87
N TYR A 111 -11.21 10.45 -6.54
CA TYR A 111 -9.82 10.53 -6.03
C TYR A 111 -9.47 11.81 -5.27
N THR A 112 -10.29 12.86 -5.32
CA THR A 112 -9.99 14.13 -4.64
C THR A 112 -10.63 14.27 -3.26
N SER A 113 -11.50 13.34 -2.87
CA SER A 113 -12.00 13.27 -1.49
C SER A 113 -10.97 12.59 -0.58
N TYR A 114 -11.08 12.82 0.73
CA TYR A 114 -10.25 12.14 1.72
C TYR A 114 -11.07 11.16 2.56
N THR A 115 -10.48 10.70 3.66
CA THR A 115 -11.11 9.88 4.70
C THR A 115 -12.55 10.34 4.99
N PRO A 116 -13.54 9.42 5.05
CA PRO A 116 -14.94 9.76 5.31
C PRO A 116 -15.18 10.08 6.80
N TYR A 117 -14.49 11.10 7.34
CA TYR A 117 -14.65 11.58 8.71
C TYR A 117 -16.05 12.16 8.96
N GLN A 118 -16.68 12.73 7.93
CA GLN A 118 -18.05 13.27 7.94
C GLN A 118 -18.95 12.32 7.14
N PRO A 119 -19.61 11.33 7.79
CA PRO A 119 -20.30 10.26 7.07
C PRO A 119 -21.46 10.76 6.20
N GLU A 120 -22.14 11.83 6.60
CA GLU A 120 -23.34 12.37 5.97
C GLU A 120 -23.08 12.87 4.53
N ILE A 121 -21.84 13.27 4.25
CA ILE A 121 -21.37 13.76 2.94
C ILE A 121 -20.35 12.80 2.29
N SER A 122 -20.39 11.53 2.71
CA SER A 122 -19.43 10.50 2.31
C SER A 122 -20.06 9.11 2.10
N GLN A 123 -21.39 9.05 1.97
CA GLN A 123 -22.11 7.77 1.91
C GLN A 123 -21.78 6.94 0.67
N GLY A 124 -21.38 7.58 -0.44
CA GLY A 124 -20.99 6.91 -1.68
C GLY A 124 -19.75 6.05 -1.51
N ARG A 125 -18.63 6.65 -1.09
CA ARG A 125 -17.40 5.89 -0.83
C ARG A 125 -17.50 4.96 0.37
N LEU A 126 -18.31 5.29 1.39
CA LEU A 126 -18.59 4.36 2.49
C LEU A 126 -19.34 3.11 2.00
N GLU A 127 -20.32 3.26 1.09
CA GLU A 127 -21.02 2.12 0.48
C GLU A 127 -20.06 1.26 -0.37
N SER A 128 -19.19 1.90 -1.16
CA SER A 128 -18.17 1.18 -1.93
C SER A 128 -17.19 0.39 -1.05
N LEU A 129 -16.70 0.99 0.04
CA LEU A 129 -15.85 0.31 1.02
C LEU A 129 -16.58 -0.82 1.76
N LEU A 130 -17.88 -0.68 2.02
CA LEU A 130 -18.68 -1.76 2.58
C LEU A 130 -18.82 -2.92 1.59
N ASN A 131 -18.98 -2.64 0.29
CA ASN A 131 -18.99 -3.68 -0.75
C ASN A 131 -17.64 -4.40 -0.80
N PHE A 132 -16.52 -3.67 -0.69
CA PHE A 132 -15.19 -4.27 -0.60
C PHE A 132 -15.08 -5.20 0.61
N GLN A 133 -15.47 -4.74 1.80
CA GLN A 133 -15.49 -5.58 3.01
C GLN A 133 -16.36 -6.82 2.83
N THR A 134 -17.54 -6.68 2.25
CA THR A 134 -18.49 -7.79 2.02
C THR A 134 -17.89 -8.81 1.06
N MET A 135 -17.27 -8.35 -0.03
CA MET A 135 -16.59 -9.20 -1.00
C MET A 135 -15.43 -9.97 -0.35
N VAL A 136 -14.61 -9.32 0.48
CA VAL A 136 -13.53 -9.99 1.21
C VAL A 136 -14.11 -11.01 2.19
N CYS A 137 -15.15 -10.67 2.96
CA CYS A 137 -15.79 -11.60 3.90
C CYS A 137 -16.32 -12.86 3.19
N ASP A 138 -17.08 -12.70 2.10
CA ASP A 138 -17.66 -13.81 1.34
C ASP A 138 -16.58 -14.72 0.72
N LEU A 139 -15.54 -14.12 0.15
CA LEU A 139 -14.47 -14.90 -0.50
C LEU A 139 -13.57 -15.60 0.52
N THR A 140 -13.26 -14.96 1.65
CA THR A 140 -12.39 -15.53 2.68
C THR A 140 -13.11 -16.44 3.67
N GLY A 141 -14.45 -16.42 3.70
CA GLY A 141 -15.26 -17.17 4.66
C GLY A 141 -15.19 -16.64 6.10
N LEU A 142 -14.67 -15.42 6.30
CA LEU A 142 -14.52 -14.78 7.60
C LEU A 142 -15.54 -13.65 7.80
N PRO A 143 -16.08 -13.45 9.00
CA PRO A 143 -17.26 -12.59 9.21
C PRO A 143 -16.98 -11.08 9.20
N ILE A 144 -15.74 -10.64 9.34
CA ILE A 144 -15.40 -9.20 9.36
C ILE A 144 -14.10 -8.94 8.61
N ALA A 145 -14.09 -7.88 7.79
CA ALA A 145 -12.93 -7.39 7.06
C ALA A 145 -12.78 -5.88 7.23
N ASN A 146 -11.55 -5.37 7.18
CA ASN A 146 -11.28 -3.94 7.24
C ASN A 146 -11.46 -3.23 5.88
N ALA A 147 -11.46 -1.90 5.90
CA ALA A 147 -11.53 -1.03 4.73
C ALA A 147 -10.12 -0.74 4.17
N SER A 148 -9.39 -1.82 3.92
CA SER A 148 -8.03 -1.95 3.39
C SER A 148 -6.84 -1.72 4.34
N LEU A 149 -5.70 -2.27 3.92
CA LEU A 149 -4.34 -2.01 4.38
C LEU A 149 -3.45 -1.59 3.17
N LEU A 150 -2.15 -1.42 3.41
CA LEU A 150 -1.21 -0.81 2.47
C LEU A 150 -0.77 -1.75 1.35
N ASP A 151 -0.37 -2.97 1.69
CA ASP A 151 0.05 -4.04 0.78
C ASP A 151 0.01 -5.39 1.51
N GLU A 152 0.18 -6.50 0.79
CA GLU A 152 0.09 -7.85 1.39
C GLU A 152 1.14 -8.08 2.48
N ALA A 153 2.37 -7.60 2.25
CA ALA A 153 3.50 -7.84 3.14
C ALA A 153 3.30 -7.15 4.49
N THR A 154 2.84 -5.90 4.48
CA THR A 154 2.44 -5.16 5.66
C THR A 154 1.18 -5.75 6.30
N ALA A 155 0.21 -6.26 5.53
CA ALA A 155 -0.96 -6.95 6.08
C ALA A 155 -0.59 -8.23 6.84
N ALA A 156 0.37 -9.02 6.34
CA ALA A 156 0.89 -10.20 7.03
C ALA A 156 1.64 -9.82 8.33
N ALA A 157 2.45 -8.75 8.29
CA ALA A 157 3.11 -8.24 9.48
C ALA A 157 2.11 -7.71 10.53
N GLU A 158 1.04 -7.03 10.08
CA GLU A 158 -0.07 -6.62 10.94
C GLU A 158 -0.81 -7.82 11.53
N ALA A 159 -1.04 -8.88 10.76
CA ALA A 159 -1.67 -10.11 11.25
C ALA A 159 -0.81 -10.78 12.33
N MET A 160 0.52 -10.81 12.18
CA MET A 160 1.45 -11.31 13.18
C MET A 160 1.37 -10.50 14.49
N THR A 161 1.34 -9.17 14.42
CA THR A 161 1.20 -8.35 15.64
C THR A 161 -0.20 -8.45 16.26
N MET A 162 -1.25 -8.60 15.44
CA MET A 162 -2.60 -8.86 15.90
C MET A 162 -2.71 -10.21 16.62
N ALA A 163 -2.12 -11.27 16.04
CA ALA A 163 -1.99 -12.58 16.66
C ALA A 163 -1.31 -12.48 18.03
N ARG A 164 -0.20 -11.74 18.14
CA ARG A 164 0.49 -11.49 19.41
C ARG A 164 -0.41 -10.85 20.47
N ARG A 165 -1.28 -9.91 20.07
CA ARG A 165 -2.20 -9.21 20.99
C ARG A 165 -3.35 -10.09 21.50
N VAL A 166 -3.80 -11.05 20.70
CA VAL A 166 -5.00 -11.86 21.01
C VAL A 166 -4.68 -13.30 21.43
N SER A 167 -3.48 -13.81 21.12
CA SER A 167 -3.02 -15.14 21.52
C SER A 167 -2.92 -15.25 23.04
N LYS A 168 -3.18 -16.46 23.53
CA LYS A 168 -3.04 -16.81 24.96
C LYS A 168 -1.71 -17.50 25.27
N VAL A 169 -0.93 -17.80 24.24
CA VAL A 169 0.35 -18.49 24.36
C VAL A 169 1.42 -17.48 24.81
N ALA A 170 2.17 -17.83 25.85
CA ALA A 170 3.20 -16.95 26.41
C ALA A 170 4.50 -16.86 25.56
N SER A 171 4.65 -17.73 24.57
CA SER A 171 5.82 -17.77 23.70
C SER A 171 5.98 -16.48 22.88
N ASN A 172 7.25 -16.15 22.59
CA ASN A 172 7.59 -15.07 21.66
C ASN A 172 7.77 -15.53 20.21
N LYS A 173 7.61 -16.82 19.93
CA LYS A 173 7.83 -17.40 18.60
C LYS A 173 6.59 -17.29 17.71
N PHE A 174 6.78 -16.89 16.48
CA PHE A 174 5.78 -16.93 15.42
C PHE A 174 6.29 -17.77 14.26
N PHE A 175 5.50 -18.72 13.77
CA PHE A 175 5.90 -19.53 12.61
C PHE A 175 5.38 -18.92 11.31
N ALA A 176 6.20 -18.92 10.27
CA ALA A 176 5.78 -18.64 8.90
C ALA A 176 6.26 -19.77 7.99
N HIS A 177 5.34 -20.32 7.20
CA HIS A 177 5.69 -21.32 6.20
C HIS A 177 6.64 -20.72 5.17
N ARG A 178 7.72 -21.44 4.83
CA ARG A 178 8.77 -20.91 3.95
C ARG A 178 8.32 -20.63 2.51
N ASP A 179 7.26 -21.29 2.07
CA ASP A 179 6.66 -21.08 0.75
C ASP A 179 5.61 -19.96 0.76
N THR A 180 5.91 -18.90 1.51
CA THR A 180 5.24 -17.60 1.47
C THR A 180 6.09 -16.65 0.61
N HIS A 181 5.48 -15.62 0.02
CA HIS A 181 6.23 -14.70 -0.83
C HIS A 181 7.44 -14.09 -0.09
N PRO A 182 8.62 -14.02 -0.72
CA PRO A 182 9.85 -13.64 -0.04
C PRO A 182 9.80 -12.20 0.50
N GLN A 183 9.16 -11.27 -0.21
CA GLN A 183 8.95 -9.91 0.27
C GLN A 183 8.03 -9.84 1.49
N THR A 184 7.03 -10.73 1.57
CA THR A 184 6.13 -10.85 2.73
C THR A 184 6.92 -11.31 3.95
N LEU A 185 7.75 -12.35 3.80
CA LEU A 185 8.65 -12.82 4.87
C LEU A 185 9.65 -11.75 5.31
N ALA A 186 10.22 -10.98 4.36
CA ALA A 186 11.17 -9.91 4.65
C ALA A 186 10.54 -8.76 5.46
N VAL A 187 9.34 -8.30 5.10
CA VAL A 187 8.62 -7.26 5.85
C VAL A 187 8.19 -7.77 7.23
N MET A 188 7.76 -9.03 7.34
CA MET A 188 7.48 -9.65 8.63
C MET A 188 8.72 -9.69 9.52
N ALA A 189 9.89 -10.09 9.00
CA ALA A 189 11.14 -10.11 9.75
C ALA A 189 11.52 -8.70 10.25
N THR A 190 11.44 -7.69 9.38
CA THR A 190 11.67 -6.28 9.73
C THR A 190 10.71 -5.79 10.82
N ARG A 191 9.45 -6.26 10.82
CA ARG A 191 8.47 -5.91 11.86
C ARG A 191 8.67 -6.69 13.16
N ALA A 192 9.13 -7.94 13.07
CA ALA A 192 9.30 -8.84 14.20
C ALA A 192 10.44 -8.40 15.12
N GLU A 193 11.58 -8.04 14.53
CA GLU A 193 12.82 -7.72 15.24
C GLU A 193 12.66 -6.61 16.31
N PRO A 194 12.11 -5.41 16.03
CA PRO A 194 11.92 -4.38 17.04
C PRO A 194 10.99 -4.78 18.19
N LEU A 195 10.10 -5.74 17.94
CA LEU A 195 9.11 -6.21 18.91
C LEU A 195 9.58 -7.43 19.71
N GLY A 196 10.80 -7.92 19.48
CA GLY A 196 11.31 -9.14 20.11
C GLY A 196 10.50 -10.38 19.76
N ILE A 197 9.93 -10.42 18.56
CA ILE A 197 9.24 -11.60 18.02
C ILE A 197 10.30 -12.50 17.35
N ASP A 198 10.34 -13.76 17.74
CA ASP A 198 11.20 -14.77 17.12
C ASP A 198 10.45 -15.37 15.92
N LEU A 199 10.77 -14.87 14.71
CA LEU A 199 10.12 -15.31 13.47
C LEU A 199 10.80 -16.58 12.94
N MET A 200 10.12 -17.71 13.12
CA MET A 200 10.55 -19.02 12.68
C MET A 200 10.07 -19.29 11.25
N ILE A 201 11.00 -19.27 10.28
CA ILE A 201 10.69 -19.59 8.88
C ILE A 201 11.10 -21.04 8.60
N GLY A 202 10.14 -21.88 8.21
CA GLY A 202 10.41 -23.30 8.01
C GLY A 202 9.34 -24.05 7.22
N ASP A 203 9.57 -25.35 7.02
CA ASP A 203 8.57 -26.27 6.49
C ASP A 203 7.58 -26.66 7.61
N GLU A 204 6.41 -27.18 7.24
CA GLU A 204 5.40 -27.63 8.20
C GLU A 204 5.97 -28.60 9.26
N SER A 205 6.87 -29.50 8.87
CA SER A 205 7.50 -30.46 9.80
C SER A 205 8.31 -29.83 10.94
N SER A 206 8.69 -28.56 10.80
CA SER A 206 9.43 -27.79 11.82
C SER A 206 8.53 -27.04 12.80
N LEU A 207 7.23 -26.97 12.52
CA LEU A 207 6.25 -26.32 13.39
C LEU A 207 5.98 -27.16 14.62
N ILE A 208 6.17 -26.57 15.80
CA ILE A 208 5.77 -27.14 17.08
C ILE A 208 4.57 -26.31 17.60
N PRO A 209 3.32 -26.79 17.44
CA PRO A 209 2.12 -25.99 17.69
C PRO A 209 2.04 -25.32 19.07
N GLY A 210 2.53 -25.98 20.12
CA GLY A 210 2.49 -25.45 21.50
C GLY A 210 3.58 -24.42 21.83
N GLU A 211 4.55 -24.23 20.94
CA GLU A 211 5.66 -23.30 21.13
C GLU A 211 5.49 -21.98 20.40
N VAL A 212 4.41 -21.79 19.63
CA VAL A 212 4.20 -20.58 18.82
C VAL A 212 2.94 -19.86 19.25
N PHE A 213 2.98 -18.53 19.33
CA PHE A 213 1.76 -17.75 19.60
C PHE A 213 0.88 -17.60 18.36
N GLY A 214 1.44 -17.85 17.18
CA GLY A 214 0.70 -17.97 15.93
C GLY A 214 1.52 -18.58 14.80
N ALA A 215 0.83 -18.93 13.73
CA ALA A 215 1.40 -19.54 12.53
C ALA A 215 0.77 -18.95 11.27
N LEU A 216 1.58 -18.70 10.25
CA LEU A 216 1.17 -18.18 8.95
C LEU A 216 1.44 -19.18 7.83
N PHE A 217 0.45 -19.38 6.97
CA PHE A 217 0.52 -20.22 5.78
C PHE A 217 0.05 -19.44 4.55
N SER A 218 0.59 -19.75 3.36
CA SER A 218 0.10 -19.21 2.09
C SER A 218 -0.80 -20.23 1.38
N TYR A 219 -1.90 -19.74 0.81
CA TYR A 219 -2.91 -20.56 0.14
C TYR A 219 -3.52 -19.81 -1.06
N PRO A 220 -3.12 -20.11 -2.31
CA PRO A 220 -2.00 -20.97 -2.70
C PRO A 220 -0.64 -20.46 -2.21
N SER A 221 0.35 -21.35 -2.18
CA SER A 221 1.71 -21.01 -1.78
C SER A 221 2.45 -20.17 -2.84
N SER A 222 3.60 -19.59 -2.47
CA SER A 222 4.39 -18.77 -3.40
C SER A 222 4.86 -19.53 -4.63
N THR A 223 5.11 -20.84 -4.53
CA THR A 223 5.47 -21.69 -5.67
C THR A 223 4.30 -22.45 -6.27
N GLY A 224 3.06 -22.11 -5.86
CA GLY A 224 1.82 -22.54 -6.49
C GLY A 224 1.12 -23.72 -5.85
N CYS A 225 1.62 -24.26 -4.74
CA CYS A 225 0.98 -25.40 -4.05
C CYS A 225 -0.38 -25.00 -3.47
N VAL A 226 -1.39 -25.83 -3.70
CA VAL A 226 -2.66 -25.78 -2.95
C VAL A 226 -2.58 -26.87 -1.88
N GLY A 227 -2.10 -26.47 -0.70
CA GLY A 227 -1.97 -27.33 0.48
C GLY A 227 -3.25 -27.35 1.33
N ASP A 228 -3.51 -28.49 1.99
CA ASP A 228 -4.57 -28.59 3.00
C ASP A 228 -3.97 -28.32 4.38
N TRP A 229 -4.25 -27.13 4.90
CA TRP A 229 -3.74 -26.68 6.20
C TRP A 229 -4.67 -27.00 7.37
N SER A 230 -5.80 -27.68 7.13
CA SER A 230 -6.89 -27.83 8.12
C SER A 230 -6.43 -28.51 9.41
N GLU A 231 -5.65 -29.60 9.30
CA GLU A 231 -5.12 -30.33 10.45
C GLU A 231 -4.09 -29.49 11.23
N THR A 232 -3.17 -28.85 10.51
CA THR A 232 -2.11 -27.99 11.06
C THR A 232 -2.70 -26.79 11.80
N ILE A 233 -3.68 -26.13 11.17
CA ILE A 233 -4.44 -25.02 11.75
C ILE A 233 -5.14 -25.47 13.02
N SER A 234 -5.83 -26.61 12.98
CA SER A 234 -6.52 -27.18 14.14
C SER A 234 -5.56 -27.46 15.29
N ALA A 235 -4.37 -28.00 15.01
CA ALA A 235 -3.35 -28.30 16.01
C ALA A 235 -2.81 -27.04 16.71
N VAL A 236 -2.52 -25.97 15.96
CA VAL A 236 -2.08 -24.67 16.52
C VAL A 236 -3.17 -24.05 17.38
N LYS A 237 -4.41 -24.04 16.89
CA LYS A 237 -5.56 -23.44 17.59
C LYS A 237 -5.92 -24.18 18.86
N ALA A 238 -5.83 -25.52 18.87
CA ALA A 238 -6.11 -26.34 20.04
C ALA A 238 -5.21 -25.98 21.25
N LEU A 239 -4.02 -25.42 20.99
CA LEU A 239 -3.07 -24.97 22.01
C LEU A 239 -3.11 -23.45 22.24
N GLY A 240 -4.10 -22.75 21.68
CA GLY A 240 -4.33 -21.33 21.90
C GLY A 240 -3.54 -20.39 20.98
N GLY A 241 -2.80 -20.93 20.02
CA GLY A 241 -2.13 -20.15 18.98
C GLY A 241 -3.13 -19.60 17.95
N ILE A 242 -2.76 -18.52 17.27
CA ILE A 242 -3.58 -17.85 16.25
C ILE A 242 -3.08 -18.18 14.86
N THR A 243 -3.99 -18.53 13.96
CA THR A 243 -3.64 -18.96 12.59
C THR A 243 -3.96 -17.90 11.56
N VAL A 244 -2.99 -17.63 10.69
CA VAL A 244 -3.09 -16.64 9.61
C VAL A 244 -2.93 -17.35 8.26
N VAL A 245 -3.81 -17.04 7.31
CA VAL A 245 -3.67 -17.50 5.93
C VAL A 245 -3.50 -16.30 5.01
N VAL A 246 -2.39 -16.25 4.28
CA VAL A 246 -2.18 -15.33 3.15
C VAL A 246 -2.83 -15.96 1.92
N THR A 247 -3.78 -15.30 1.29
CA THR A 247 -4.59 -15.87 0.22
C THR A 247 -4.77 -14.92 -0.96
N ASP A 248 -5.11 -15.50 -2.10
CA ASP A 248 -5.50 -14.78 -3.31
C ASP A 248 -7.03 -14.78 -3.47
N LEU A 249 -7.64 -13.61 -3.71
CA LEU A 249 -9.09 -13.48 -3.81
C LEU A 249 -9.68 -14.18 -5.05
N LEU A 250 -8.95 -14.24 -6.16
CA LEU A 250 -9.39 -14.97 -7.36
C LEU A 250 -9.29 -16.49 -7.13
N ALA A 251 -8.25 -16.95 -6.43
CA ALA A 251 -8.13 -18.36 -6.04
C ALA A 251 -9.29 -18.76 -5.11
N CYS A 252 -9.64 -17.90 -4.14
CA CYS A 252 -10.80 -18.10 -3.26
C CYS A 252 -12.12 -18.23 -4.01
N VAL A 253 -12.25 -17.79 -5.27
CA VAL A 253 -13.49 -17.99 -6.05
C VAL A 253 -13.76 -19.48 -6.31
N LEU A 254 -12.71 -20.31 -6.41
CA LEU A 254 -12.83 -21.75 -6.68
C LEU A 254 -12.43 -22.62 -5.49
N LEU A 255 -11.44 -22.19 -4.71
CA LEU A 255 -10.86 -22.96 -3.62
C LEU A 255 -11.62 -22.79 -2.31
N THR A 256 -11.62 -23.83 -1.47
CA THR A 256 -12.11 -23.81 -0.09
C THR A 256 -11.57 -22.59 0.63
N SER A 257 -12.45 -21.80 1.24
CA SER A 257 -12.07 -20.51 1.82
C SER A 257 -11.16 -20.68 3.06
N PRO A 258 -10.27 -19.71 3.38
CA PRO A 258 -9.49 -19.73 4.61
C PRO A 258 -10.32 -19.95 5.88
N GLY A 259 -11.51 -19.34 5.98
CA GLY A 259 -12.42 -19.50 7.11
C GLY A 259 -12.93 -20.93 7.24
N GLU A 260 -13.22 -21.60 6.13
CA GLU A 260 -13.64 -23.02 6.11
C GLU A 260 -12.47 -23.97 6.45
N LEU A 261 -11.23 -23.63 6.06
CA LEU A 261 -10.01 -24.31 6.54
C LEU A 261 -9.74 -24.10 8.03
N GLY A 262 -10.51 -23.22 8.70
CA GLY A 262 -10.44 -22.96 10.12
C GLY A 262 -9.50 -21.82 10.53
N ALA A 263 -9.02 -21.00 9.58
CA ALA A 263 -8.14 -19.88 9.88
C ALA A 263 -8.81 -18.84 10.80
N ASP A 264 -8.01 -18.17 11.63
CA ASP A 264 -8.50 -17.07 12.46
C ASP A 264 -8.48 -15.72 11.74
N ILE A 265 -7.48 -15.55 10.87
CA ILE A 265 -7.19 -14.34 10.11
C ILE A 265 -6.86 -14.72 8.67
N ALA A 266 -7.42 -14.01 7.69
CA ALA A 266 -7.01 -14.07 6.30
C ALA A 266 -6.50 -12.71 5.82
N VAL A 267 -5.39 -12.70 5.09
CA VAL A 267 -4.81 -11.48 4.49
C VAL A 267 -4.43 -11.73 3.03
N GLY A 268 -4.21 -10.66 2.27
CA GLY A 268 -3.78 -10.76 0.88
C GLY A 268 -3.89 -9.43 0.16
N SER A 269 -3.55 -9.44 -1.13
CA SER A 269 -3.75 -8.33 -2.04
C SER A 269 -5.08 -8.45 -2.81
N ALA A 270 -5.77 -7.33 -3.01
CA ALA A 270 -6.90 -7.22 -3.92
C ALA A 270 -6.50 -6.70 -5.32
N GLN A 271 -5.20 -6.63 -5.63
CA GLN A 271 -4.66 -6.06 -6.87
C GLN A 271 -5.30 -6.62 -8.13
N ARG A 272 -5.35 -7.96 -8.25
CA ARG A 272 -5.84 -8.63 -9.47
C ARG A 272 -7.34 -8.47 -9.74
N PHE A 273 -8.05 -7.76 -8.86
CA PHE A 273 -9.43 -7.34 -9.09
C PHE A 273 -9.43 -5.95 -9.74
N GLY A 274 -8.88 -5.88 -10.95
CA GLY A 274 -8.96 -4.71 -11.82
C GLY A 274 -8.05 -3.54 -11.44
N VAL A 275 -7.02 -3.72 -10.60
CA VAL A 275 -6.04 -2.67 -10.29
C VAL A 275 -4.70 -2.99 -10.98
N PRO A 276 -4.13 -2.10 -11.81
CA PRO A 276 -2.86 -2.37 -12.52
C PRO A 276 -1.68 -2.64 -11.57
N MET A 277 -0.66 -3.38 -12.03
CA MET A 277 0.52 -3.71 -11.21
C MET A 277 1.34 -2.47 -10.85
N ALA A 278 1.46 -1.51 -11.78
CA ALA A 278 2.03 -0.18 -11.59
C ALA A 278 3.42 -0.18 -10.91
N PHE A 279 4.25 -1.17 -11.22
CA PHE A 279 5.57 -1.38 -10.64
C PHE A 279 5.56 -1.45 -9.10
N GLY A 280 4.49 -2.02 -8.53
CA GLY A 280 4.41 -2.38 -7.10
C GLY A 280 3.23 -1.77 -6.36
N GLY A 281 2.54 -0.78 -6.92
CA GLY A 281 1.37 -0.19 -6.27
C GLY A 281 0.89 1.12 -6.90
N PRO A 282 -0.18 1.72 -6.35
CA PRO A 282 -0.84 1.31 -5.10
C PRO A 282 -1.84 0.15 -5.27
N HIS A 283 -1.95 -0.72 -4.26
CA HIS A 283 -2.93 -1.82 -4.22
C HIS A 283 -3.57 -1.92 -2.85
N ALA A 284 -4.89 -2.15 -2.79
CA ALA A 284 -5.53 -2.43 -1.51
C ALA A 284 -5.21 -3.85 -1.04
N ALA A 285 -4.53 -3.96 0.09
CA ALA A 285 -4.52 -5.21 0.83
C ALA A 285 -5.76 -5.34 1.71
N PHE A 286 -6.11 -6.56 2.08
CA PHE A 286 -7.22 -6.84 2.99
C PHE A 286 -6.76 -7.60 4.23
N MET A 287 -7.52 -7.45 5.31
CA MET A 287 -7.47 -8.36 6.45
C MET A 287 -8.89 -8.68 6.88
N ALA A 288 -9.21 -9.98 6.91
CA ALA A 288 -10.43 -10.53 7.46
C ALA A 288 -10.14 -11.38 8.69
N THR A 289 -11.07 -11.44 9.64
CA THR A 289 -10.89 -12.14 10.92
C THR A 289 -12.23 -12.59 11.50
N THR A 290 -12.19 -13.39 12.56
CA THR A 290 -13.37 -13.71 13.38
C THR A 290 -13.91 -12.47 14.14
N GLN A 291 -15.20 -12.47 14.46
CA GLN A 291 -15.84 -11.37 15.21
C GLN A 291 -15.22 -11.15 16.60
N ALA A 292 -14.69 -12.20 17.23
CA ALA A 292 -14.03 -12.14 18.52
C ALA A 292 -12.82 -11.19 18.52
N TYR A 293 -12.16 -11.01 17.37
CA TYR A 293 -10.97 -10.17 17.23
C TYR A 293 -11.23 -8.81 16.59
N ALA A 294 -12.50 -8.42 16.38
CA ALA A 294 -12.87 -7.13 15.77
C ALA A 294 -12.25 -5.92 16.49
N ARG A 295 -12.01 -6.00 17.81
CA ARG A 295 -11.38 -4.92 18.60
C ARG A 295 -9.86 -4.80 18.39
N SER A 296 -9.23 -5.81 17.79
CA SER A 296 -7.79 -5.86 17.52
C SER A 296 -7.45 -5.68 16.04
N LEU A 297 -8.48 -5.67 15.18
CA LEU A 297 -8.37 -5.47 13.73
C LEU A 297 -7.71 -4.11 13.43
N PRO A 298 -6.62 -4.06 12.65
CA PRO A 298 -5.97 -2.83 12.25
C PRO A 298 -6.73 -2.13 11.10
N GLY A 299 -6.52 -0.82 10.99
CA GLY A 299 -7.14 0.01 9.96
C GLY A 299 -8.63 0.28 10.20
N ARG A 300 -9.21 0.95 9.21
CA ARG A 300 -10.60 1.42 9.26
C ARG A 300 -11.58 0.28 9.06
N LEU A 301 -12.79 0.45 9.55
CA LEU A 301 -13.89 -0.49 9.38
C LEU A 301 -15.16 0.31 9.13
N VAL A 302 -15.82 0.09 8.00
CA VAL A 302 -17.15 0.64 7.73
C VAL A 302 -18.18 -0.25 8.40
N GLY A 303 -19.13 0.38 9.10
CA GLY A 303 -20.26 -0.29 9.73
C GLY A 303 -21.58 0.36 9.35
N VAL A 304 -22.64 -0.45 9.38
CA VAL A 304 -24.02 0.01 9.22
C VAL A 304 -24.53 0.55 10.56
N SER A 305 -25.19 1.70 10.51
CA SER A 305 -25.84 2.39 11.61
C SER A 305 -27.17 2.99 11.15
N THR A 306 -27.75 3.88 11.94
CA THR A 306 -29.01 4.57 11.63
C THR A 306 -28.84 6.06 11.82
N ASP A 307 -29.43 6.85 10.93
CA ASP A 307 -29.48 8.31 11.08
C ASP A 307 -30.58 8.78 12.04
N THR A 308 -30.71 10.10 12.21
CA THR A 308 -31.71 10.73 13.09
C THR A 308 -33.17 10.49 12.65
N ALA A 309 -33.41 10.05 11.42
CA ALA A 309 -34.71 9.69 10.88
C ALA A 309 -34.96 8.16 10.89
N GLY A 310 -34.03 7.38 11.46
CA GLY A 310 -34.13 5.91 11.53
C GLY A 310 -33.78 5.19 10.22
N ARG A 311 -33.23 5.90 9.23
CA ARG A 311 -32.81 5.29 7.95
C ARG A 311 -31.43 4.63 8.10
N PRO A 312 -31.16 3.50 7.43
CA PRO A 312 -29.82 2.94 7.40
C PRO A 312 -28.79 3.95 6.87
N ALA A 313 -27.69 4.10 7.59
CA ALA A 313 -26.58 4.99 7.24
C ALA A 313 -25.24 4.33 7.54
N LEU A 314 -24.21 4.65 6.77
CA LEU A 314 -22.89 4.07 6.91
C LEU A 314 -21.97 5.03 7.67
N ARG A 315 -21.01 4.49 8.42
CA ARG A 315 -19.96 5.28 9.09
C ARG A 315 -18.73 4.43 9.38
N LEU A 316 -17.63 5.08 9.71
CA LEU A 316 -16.49 4.40 10.33
C LEU A 316 -16.86 3.93 11.75
N ALA A 317 -16.66 2.65 12.01
CA ALA A 317 -17.01 1.94 13.22
C ALA A 317 -15.77 1.55 14.04
N LEU A 318 -15.95 1.44 15.36
CA LEU A 318 -14.89 1.05 16.31
C LEU A 318 -13.61 1.91 16.18
N GLN A 319 -13.76 3.21 15.93
CA GLN A 319 -12.64 4.15 15.71
C GLN A 319 -11.68 4.26 16.90
N THR A 320 -12.12 3.87 18.11
CA THR A 320 -11.26 3.83 19.29
C THR A 320 -10.06 2.89 19.12
N ARG A 321 -10.00 2.03 18.09
CA ARG A 321 -8.82 1.20 17.78
C ARG A 321 -7.68 1.97 17.11
N GLU A 322 -7.99 3.13 16.52
CA GLU A 322 -7.13 3.84 15.59
C GLU A 322 -6.21 4.85 16.30
N GLN A 323 -5.11 5.21 15.63
CA GLN A 323 -4.04 6.07 16.15
C GLN A 323 -4.53 7.45 16.65
N HIS A 324 -5.55 8.02 16.01
CA HIS A 324 -6.04 9.36 16.35
C HIS A 324 -6.77 9.43 17.70
N ILE A 325 -7.15 8.27 18.27
CA ILE A 325 -7.76 8.17 19.61
C ILE A 325 -6.80 7.52 20.60
N ARG A 326 -6.17 6.40 20.23
CA ARG A 326 -5.37 5.59 21.18
C ARG A 326 -3.86 5.83 21.14
N ARG A 327 -3.34 6.62 20.19
CA ARG A 327 -1.92 6.97 20.08
C ARG A 327 -1.02 5.73 20.22
N GLU A 328 -0.14 5.68 21.23
CA GLU A 328 0.78 4.56 21.50
C GLU A 328 0.08 3.22 21.83
N LYS A 329 -1.22 3.24 22.20
CA LYS A 329 -2.04 2.05 22.49
C LYS A 329 -2.93 1.64 21.32
N ALA A 330 -2.75 2.25 20.15
CA ALA A 330 -3.50 1.90 18.95
C ALA A 330 -3.15 0.49 18.46
N THR A 331 -4.02 -0.07 17.65
CA THR A 331 -3.82 -1.41 17.07
C THR A 331 -2.75 -1.46 15.99
N SER A 332 -2.47 -0.32 15.36
CA SER A 332 -1.50 -0.10 14.28
C SER A 332 -1.24 1.40 14.15
N ASN A 333 -0.13 1.80 13.52
CA ASN A 333 0.12 3.18 13.15
C ASN A 333 -0.56 3.61 11.85
N ILE A 334 -1.27 2.73 11.14
CA ILE A 334 -1.87 3.05 9.85
C ILE A 334 -2.87 4.21 9.97
N CYS A 335 -2.77 5.19 9.06
CA CYS A 335 -3.69 6.32 8.96
C CYS A 335 -4.28 6.41 7.55
N THR A 336 -3.47 6.78 6.56
CA THR A 336 -3.77 6.59 5.14
C THR A 336 -3.65 5.11 4.81
N ALA A 337 -4.63 4.59 4.07
CA ALA A 337 -4.66 3.23 3.55
C ALA A 337 -4.88 3.31 2.03
N GLN A 338 -5.59 2.35 1.43
CA GLN A 338 -5.74 2.23 -0.02
C GLN A 338 -7.20 2.28 -0.47
N ALA A 339 -7.94 3.27 0.05
CA ALA A 339 -9.41 3.33 -0.10
C ALA A 339 -9.88 3.40 -1.56
N LEU A 340 -9.23 4.20 -2.42
CA LEU A 340 -9.60 4.28 -3.84
C LEU A 340 -9.42 2.92 -4.55
N LEU A 341 -8.35 2.20 -4.23
CA LEU A 341 -8.04 0.91 -4.83
C LEU A 341 -8.95 -0.20 -4.29
N ALA A 342 -9.33 -0.11 -3.01
CA ALA A 342 -10.35 -0.97 -2.41
C ALA A 342 -11.72 -0.76 -3.08
N ASN A 343 -12.07 0.49 -3.39
CA ASN A 343 -13.28 0.81 -4.15
C ASN A 343 -13.23 0.20 -5.56
N ILE A 344 -12.09 0.31 -6.27
CA ILE A 344 -11.91 -0.30 -7.60
C ILE A 344 -12.09 -1.82 -7.53
N ALA A 345 -11.46 -2.50 -6.56
CA ALA A 345 -11.61 -3.94 -6.37
C ALA A 345 -13.04 -4.34 -6.00
N GLY A 346 -13.72 -3.56 -5.16
CA GLY A 346 -15.15 -3.74 -4.86
C GLY A 346 -16.03 -3.57 -6.09
N PHE A 347 -15.76 -2.55 -6.92
CA PHE A 347 -16.46 -2.31 -8.18
C PHE A 347 -16.18 -3.38 -9.23
N TYR A 348 -14.98 -3.94 -9.26
CA TYR A 348 -14.63 -5.07 -10.11
C TYR A 348 -15.50 -6.30 -9.77
N ALA A 349 -15.65 -6.62 -8.49
CA ALA A 349 -16.55 -7.68 -8.05
C ALA A 349 -18.03 -7.38 -8.36
N VAL A 350 -18.47 -6.11 -8.24
CA VAL A 350 -19.83 -5.69 -8.63
C VAL A 350 -20.06 -5.82 -10.14
N TRP A 351 -19.06 -5.46 -10.95
CA TRP A 351 -19.12 -5.51 -12.41
C TRP A 351 -19.21 -6.95 -12.91
N HIS A 352 -18.41 -7.85 -12.36
CA HIS A 352 -18.37 -9.24 -12.81
C HIS A 352 -19.42 -10.13 -12.15
N GLY A 353 -19.80 -9.85 -10.90
CA GLY A 353 -20.59 -10.77 -10.08
C GLY A 353 -19.90 -12.12 -9.85
N SER A 354 -20.56 -13.03 -9.12
CA SER A 354 -20.02 -14.37 -8.84
C SER A 354 -19.72 -15.15 -10.12
N GLU A 355 -20.65 -15.19 -11.09
CA GLU A 355 -20.50 -15.93 -12.34
C GLU A 355 -19.33 -15.41 -13.20
N GLY A 356 -19.17 -14.09 -13.28
CA GLY A 356 -18.08 -13.48 -14.04
C GLY A 356 -16.72 -13.79 -13.43
N LEU A 357 -16.60 -13.70 -12.10
CA LEU A 357 -15.38 -14.06 -11.38
C LEU A 357 -15.08 -15.56 -11.49
N GLN A 358 -16.08 -16.43 -11.39
CA GLN A 358 -15.91 -17.87 -11.58
C GLN A 358 -15.39 -18.19 -12.98
N ARG A 359 -15.95 -17.56 -14.02
CA ARG A 359 -15.46 -17.72 -15.40
C ARG A 359 -14.00 -17.28 -15.54
N ILE A 360 -13.61 -16.18 -14.90
CA ILE A 360 -12.22 -15.69 -14.93
C ILE A 360 -11.31 -16.68 -14.22
N ALA A 361 -11.62 -17.04 -12.97
CA ALA A 361 -10.82 -17.98 -12.17
C ALA A 361 -10.67 -19.34 -12.86
N GLN A 362 -11.76 -19.88 -13.43
CA GLN A 362 -11.74 -21.13 -14.18
C GLN A 362 -10.86 -21.04 -15.43
N ARG A 363 -10.93 -19.93 -16.18
CA ARG A 363 -10.09 -19.74 -17.37
C ARG A 363 -8.61 -19.71 -17.00
N VAL A 364 -8.24 -18.95 -15.97
CA VAL A 364 -6.87 -18.85 -15.47
C VAL A 364 -6.35 -20.24 -15.04
N ASN A 365 -7.11 -20.95 -14.22
CA ASN A 365 -6.74 -22.29 -13.78
C ASN A 365 -6.65 -23.27 -14.96
N ARG A 366 -7.59 -23.20 -15.90
CA ARG A 366 -7.61 -24.07 -17.07
C ARG A 366 -6.39 -23.91 -17.96
N LEU A 367 -5.99 -22.67 -18.26
CA LEU A 367 -4.76 -22.39 -19.02
C LEU A 367 -3.51 -22.90 -18.28
N THR A 368 -3.49 -22.76 -16.95
CA THR A 368 -2.42 -23.31 -16.10
C THR A 368 -2.35 -24.83 -16.22
N SER A 369 -3.49 -25.52 -16.12
CA SER A 369 -3.56 -26.98 -16.21
C SER A 369 -3.27 -27.52 -17.62
N ILE A 370 -3.68 -26.81 -18.68
CA ILE A 370 -3.29 -27.12 -20.06
C ILE A 370 -1.76 -27.05 -20.17
N THR A 371 -1.15 -25.97 -19.68
CA THR A 371 0.30 -25.79 -19.71
C THR A 371 1.01 -26.92 -18.97
N ALA A 372 0.57 -27.22 -17.75
CA ALA A 372 1.08 -28.33 -16.94
C ALA A 372 0.99 -29.67 -17.67
N ALA A 373 -0.14 -29.98 -18.30
CA ALA A 373 -0.35 -31.20 -19.07
C ALA A 373 0.66 -31.34 -20.21
N GLY A 374 0.90 -30.25 -20.95
CA GLY A 374 1.90 -30.20 -22.00
C GLY A 374 3.31 -30.47 -21.48
N LEU A 375 3.72 -29.79 -20.41
CA LEU A 375 5.03 -29.97 -19.77
C LEU A 375 5.24 -31.42 -19.29
N LEU A 376 4.25 -31.98 -18.58
CA LEU A 376 4.29 -33.37 -18.09
C LEU A 376 4.35 -34.39 -19.23
N SER A 377 3.62 -34.16 -20.33
CA SER A 377 3.63 -35.07 -21.50
C SER A 377 5.01 -35.19 -22.17
N ARG A 378 5.92 -34.25 -21.88
CA ARG A 378 7.30 -34.22 -22.37
C ARG A 378 8.32 -34.60 -21.30
N GLY A 379 7.86 -35.12 -20.17
CA GLY A 379 8.72 -35.64 -19.11
C GLY A 379 9.35 -34.58 -18.22
N LEU A 380 8.88 -33.32 -18.28
CA LEU A 380 9.24 -32.31 -17.29
C LEU A 380 8.53 -32.61 -15.97
N GLU A 381 9.20 -32.29 -14.87
CA GLU A 381 8.67 -32.51 -13.53
C GLU A 381 8.16 -31.19 -12.93
N LEU A 382 6.95 -31.22 -12.39
CA LEU A 382 6.39 -30.11 -11.61
C LEU A 382 6.65 -30.37 -10.13
N ARG A 383 7.08 -29.34 -9.40
CA ARG A 383 7.34 -29.42 -7.96
C ARG A 383 6.09 -29.81 -7.16
N HIS A 384 4.92 -29.40 -7.64
CA HIS A 384 3.63 -29.64 -7.00
C HIS A 384 2.68 -30.35 -7.94
N THR A 385 1.81 -31.18 -7.38
CA THR A 385 0.71 -31.82 -8.11
C THR A 385 -0.60 -31.02 -8.07
N THR A 386 -0.65 -29.96 -7.25
CA THR A 386 -1.80 -29.09 -7.07
C THR A 386 -1.44 -27.64 -7.32
N TRP A 387 -2.34 -26.89 -7.97
CA TRP A 387 -2.16 -25.48 -8.28
C TRP A 387 -3.49 -24.80 -8.56
N PHE A 388 -3.52 -23.48 -8.37
CA PHE A 388 -4.53 -22.60 -8.93
C PHE A 388 -4.04 -22.03 -10.27
N ASP A 389 -3.08 -21.10 -10.24
CA ASP A 389 -2.59 -20.40 -11.43
C ASP A 389 -1.06 -20.44 -11.60
N THR A 390 -0.35 -21.04 -10.65
CA THR A 390 1.11 -20.96 -10.55
C THR A 390 1.71 -22.36 -10.61
N LEU A 391 2.72 -22.54 -11.46
CA LEU A 391 3.52 -23.76 -11.57
C LEU A 391 4.96 -23.48 -11.19
N ALA A 392 5.60 -24.44 -10.52
CA ALA A 392 7.04 -24.50 -10.34
C ALA A 392 7.59 -25.73 -11.08
N VAL A 393 8.37 -25.49 -12.13
CA VAL A 393 8.89 -26.52 -13.03
C VAL A 393 10.35 -26.81 -12.69
N ASN A 394 10.66 -28.06 -12.35
CA ASN A 394 12.01 -28.51 -12.08
C ASN A 394 12.74 -28.77 -13.41
N LEU A 395 13.93 -28.20 -13.54
CA LEU A 395 14.77 -28.20 -14.73
C LEU A 395 16.16 -28.72 -14.39
N PRO A 396 16.42 -30.03 -14.56
CA PRO A 396 17.72 -30.64 -14.22
C PRO A 396 18.91 -30.02 -14.97
N SER A 397 18.66 -29.39 -16.12
CA SER A 397 19.68 -28.73 -16.96
C SER A 397 19.84 -27.22 -16.67
N GLY A 398 19.16 -26.69 -15.65
CA GLY A 398 19.23 -25.29 -15.23
C GLY A 398 18.11 -24.39 -15.78
N SER A 399 17.78 -23.34 -15.03
CA SER A 399 16.68 -22.40 -15.35
C SER A 399 17.04 -21.33 -16.39
N LYS A 400 18.32 -20.93 -16.46
CA LYS A 400 18.79 -19.77 -17.25
C LYS A 400 18.42 -19.80 -18.74
N HIS A 401 18.50 -20.97 -19.38
CA HIS A 401 18.17 -21.11 -20.80
C HIS A 401 16.69 -20.88 -21.09
N VAL A 402 15.81 -21.41 -20.24
CA VAL A 402 14.35 -21.21 -20.36
C VAL A 402 13.98 -19.75 -20.11
N LEU A 403 14.59 -19.12 -19.09
CA LEU A 403 14.38 -17.70 -18.80
C LEU A 403 14.80 -16.81 -19.99
N GLN A 404 15.96 -17.09 -20.59
CA GLN A 404 16.42 -16.32 -21.76
C GLN A 404 15.50 -16.53 -22.97
N LYS A 405 15.09 -17.77 -23.28
CA LYS A 405 14.14 -18.03 -24.37
C LYS A 405 12.79 -17.37 -24.15
N ALA A 406 12.24 -17.41 -22.93
CA ALA A 406 11.00 -16.73 -22.59
C ALA A 406 11.15 -15.21 -22.81
N ARG A 407 12.30 -14.65 -22.43
CA ARG A 407 12.62 -13.24 -22.66
C ARG A 407 12.68 -12.89 -24.14
N ASP A 408 13.26 -13.76 -24.98
CA ASP A 408 13.29 -13.59 -26.43
C ASP A 408 11.86 -13.59 -27.04
N LEU A 409 10.90 -14.25 -26.37
CA LEU A 409 9.47 -14.26 -26.68
C LEU A 409 8.64 -13.15 -25.97
N ASN A 410 9.31 -12.18 -25.35
CA ASN A 410 8.68 -11.09 -24.58
C ASN A 410 7.84 -11.56 -23.38
N ILE A 411 8.35 -12.56 -22.66
CA ILE A 411 7.74 -13.11 -21.45
C ILE A 411 8.76 -13.06 -20.30
N ASP A 412 8.33 -12.59 -19.14
CA ASP A 412 9.12 -12.72 -17.91
C ASP A 412 8.62 -13.89 -17.07
N LEU A 413 9.55 -14.75 -16.68
CA LEU A 413 9.29 -15.87 -15.77
C LEU A 413 10.06 -15.68 -14.48
N ARG A 414 9.58 -16.30 -13.41
CA ARG A 414 10.25 -16.25 -12.11
C ARG A 414 11.40 -17.26 -12.07
N MET A 415 12.61 -16.80 -11.78
CA MET A 415 13.66 -17.68 -11.30
C MET A 415 13.39 -18.00 -9.82
N ILE A 416 12.96 -19.23 -9.51
CA ILE A 416 12.79 -19.66 -8.11
C ILE A 416 14.16 -20.01 -7.52
N ASP A 417 14.95 -20.77 -8.28
CA ASP A 417 16.33 -21.15 -7.98
C ASP A 417 17.07 -21.52 -9.28
N GLU A 418 18.31 -21.99 -9.18
CA GLU A 418 19.14 -22.38 -10.34
C GLU A 418 18.54 -23.54 -11.16
N LEU A 419 17.63 -24.33 -10.58
CA LEU A 419 17.05 -25.51 -11.20
C LEU A 419 15.52 -25.43 -11.32
N THR A 420 14.89 -24.32 -10.96
CA THR A 420 13.42 -24.22 -10.95
C THR A 420 12.94 -22.88 -11.49
N VAL A 421 11.98 -22.95 -12.40
CA VAL A 421 11.29 -21.78 -12.96
C VAL A 421 9.85 -21.76 -12.47
N GLY A 422 9.40 -20.62 -11.98
CA GLY A 422 8.02 -20.33 -11.67
C GLY A 422 7.31 -19.62 -12.82
N LEU A 423 6.06 -19.99 -13.08
CA LEU A 423 5.19 -19.28 -14.00
C LEU A 423 3.79 -19.14 -13.41
N THR A 424 3.27 -17.92 -13.38
CA THR A 424 1.94 -17.58 -12.87
C THR A 424 1.08 -17.04 -14.00
N PHE A 425 -0.06 -17.69 -14.21
CA PHE A 425 -1.09 -17.25 -15.15
C PHE A 425 -2.04 -16.23 -14.52
N ASP A 426 -2.67 -15.45 -15.37
CA ASP A 426 -3.60 -14.41 -14.94
C ASP A 426 -4.71 -14.16 -15.96
N GLU A 427 -5.58 -13.19 -15.67
CA GLU A 427 -6.77 -12.94 -16.49
C GLU A 427 -6.43 -12.58 -17.95
N THR A 428 -5.25 -12.00 -18.19
CA THR A 428 -4.77 -11.55 -19.50
C THR A 428 -4.16 -12.69 -20.33
N SER A 429 -3.96 -13.86 -19.71
CA SER A 429 -3.35 -15.03 -20.36
C SER A 429 -4.25 -15.61 -21.46
N THR A 430 -3.60 -16.14 -22.50
CA THR A 430 -4.26 -16.73 -23.68
C THR A 430 -3.64 -18.08 -24.06
N LEU A 431 -4.24 -18.79 -25.02
CA LEU A 431 -3.69 -20.05 -25.54
C LEU A 431 -2.41 -19.84 -26.35
N GLU A 432 -2.26 -18.67 -26.98
CA GLU A 432 -1.01 -18.27 -27.64
C GLU A 432 0.11 -18.17 -26.61
N LEU A 433 -0.15 -17.58 -25.44
CA LEU A 433 0.83 -17.53 -24.34
C LEU A 433 1.23 -18.94 -23.89
N VAL A 434 0.30 -19.91 -23.82
CA VAL A 434 0.64 -21.31 -23.52
C VAL A 434 1.59 -21.89 -24.55
N SER A 435 1.37 -21.60 -25.84
CA SER A 435 2.25 -22.06 -26.93
C SER A 435 3.65 -21.44 -26.81
N ASP A 436 3.72 -20.13 -26.56
CA ASP A 436 4.99 -19.41 -26.37
C ASP A 436 5.76 -19.96 -25.15
N ILE A 437 5.05 -20.33 -24.08
CA ILE A 437 5.66 -20.99 -22.93
C ILE A 437 6.25 -22.33 -23.32
N TRP A 438 5.51 -23.20 -24.01
CA TRP A 438 6.06 -24.47 -24.47
C TRP A 438 7.29 -24.27 -25.38
N GLU A 439 7.29 -23.27 -26.26
CA GLU A 439 8.46 -22.90 -27.05
C GLU A 439 9.65 -22.46 -26.18
N ALA A 440 9.42 -21.66 -25.14
CA ALA A 440 10.46 -21.25 -24.19
C ALA A 440 11.11 -22.47 -23.48
N PHE A 441 10.31 -23.49 -23.17
CA PHE A 441 10.79 -24.78 -22.64
C PHE A 441 11.40 -25.71 -23.73
N GLY A 442 11.44 -25.28 -24.99
CA GLY A 442 12.00 -26.04 -26.12
C GLY A 442 11.07 -27.12 -26.68
N LEU A 443 9.77 -27.02 -26.42
CA LEU A 443 8.75 -27.98 -26.82
C LEU A 443 8.01 -27.49 -28.07
N ASN A 444 8.72 -27.42 -29.20
CA ASN A 444 8.19 -26.80 -30.43
C ASN A 444 7.26 -27.73 -31.23
N ASP A 445 7.41 -29.05 -31.09
CA ASP A 445 6.62 -30.06 -31.81
C ASP A 445 5.41 -30.54 -30.99
N MET A 446 4.69 -29.62 -30.34
CA MET A 446 3.53 -29.92 -29.50
C MET A 446 2.23 -29.92 -30.31
N ALA A 447 1.23 -30.68 -29.85
CA ALA A 447 -0.14 -30.48 -30.31
C ALA A 447 -0.64 -29.10 -29.84
N THR A 448 -1.71 -28.59 -30.46
CA THR A 448 -2.25 -27.27 -30.07
C THR A 448 -2.70 -27.28 -28.61
N PRO A 449 -2.58 -26.15 -27.87
CA PRO A 449 -3.03 -26.08 -26.47
C PRO A 449 -4.44 -26.60 -26.23
N ASP A 450 -5.37 -26.32 -27.15
CA ASP A 450 -6.77 -26.80 -27.10
C ASP A 450 -6.90 -28.32 -27.01
N SER A 451 -5.96 -29.08 -27.57
CA SER A 451 -5.98 -30.54 -27.52
C SER A 451 -5.78 -31.10 -26.10
N TYR A 452 -5.23 -30.29 -25.19
CA TYR A 452 -5.03 -30.63 -23.79
C TYR A 452 -6.18 -30.14 -22.90
N ASP A 453 -7.15 -29.40 -23.43
CA ASP A 453 -8.24 -28.82 -22.64
C ASP A 453 -8.96 -29.91 -21.81
N GLY A 454 -9.30 -31.06 -22.40
CA GLY A 454 -9.99 -32.14 -21.69
C GLY A 454 -9.27 -32.74 -20.46
N GLN A 455 -8.02 -32.37 -20.17
CA GLN A 455 -7.23 -32.91 -19.07
C GLN A 455 -7.46 -32.11 -17.78
N ALA A 456 -8.16 -32.72 -16.81
CA ALA A 456 -8.33 -32.15 -15.48
C ALA A 456 -7.13 -32.48 -14.58
N LEU A 457 -6.18 -31.54 -14.48
CA LEU A 457 -4.99 -31.63 -13.62
C LEU A 457 -4.97 -30.50 -12.58
N GLY A 458 -4.17 -30.66 -11.52
CA GLY A 458 -3.91 -29.61 -10.53
C GLY A 458 -4.89 -29.62 -9.36
N MET A 459 -6.05 -28.99 -9.50
CA MET A 459 -7.00 -28.86 -8.39
C MET A 459 -7.67 -30.18 -8.05
N ARG A 460 -7.71 -30.53 -6.76
CA ARG A 460 -8.45 -31.69 -6.25
C ARG A 460 -9.89 -31.30 -5.99
N ALA A 461 -10.82 -32.22 -6.21
CA ALA A 461 -12.23 -32.01 -5.89
C ALA A 461 -12.45 -31.64 -4.41
N SER A 462 -11.62 -32.17 -3.50
CA SER A 462 -11.66 -31.85 -2.07
C SER A 462 -11.17 -30.44 -1.71
N SER A 463 -10.46 -29.76 -2.62
CA SER A 463 -9.95 -28.40 -2.41
C SER A 463 -10.88 -27.34 -2.99
N LEU A 464 -11.97 -27.75 -3.65
CA LEU A 464 -12.94 -26.83 -4.23
C LEU A 464 -13.95 -26.41 -3.17
N ARG A 465 -14.28 -25.11 -3.14
CA ARG A 465 -15.37 -24.63 -2.29
C ARG A 465 -16.72 -25.12 -2.78
N THR A 466 -17.66 -25.23 -1.85
CA THR A 466 -19.03 -25.72 -2.15
C THR A 466 -20.12 -24.72 -1.76
N ASP A 467 -19.74 -23.63 -1.10
CA ASP A 467 -20.63 -22.56 -0.68
C ASP A 467 -20.82 -21.48 -1.77
N GLU A 468 -21.91 -20.72 -1.66
CA GLU A 468 -22.19 -19.60 -2.55
C GLU A 468 -21.36 -18.36 -2.17
N ILE A 469 -20.91 -17.61 -3.18
CA ILE A 469 -20.15 -16.37 -3.00
C ILE A 469 -20.90 -15.16 -3.54
N LEU A 470 -20.58 -14.00 -2.98
CA LEU A 470 -21.08 -12.70 -3.43
C LEU A 470 -22.61 -12.63 -3.46
N THR A 471 -23.27 -13.26 -2.49
CA THR A 471 -24.73 -13.42 -2.47
C THR A 471 -25.48 -12.10 -2.27
N ALA A 472 -24.79 -11.06 -1.82
CA ALA A 472 -25.37 -9.74 -1.64
C ALA A 472 -25.85 -9.15 -2.98
N LYS A 473 -27.06 -8.57 -2.96
CA LYS A 473 -27.75 -8.06 -4.15
C LYS A 473 -26.91 -7.12 -5.02
N VAL A 474 -25.98 -6.35 -4.43
CA VAL A 474 -25.14 -5.39 -5.15
C VAL A 474 -24.26 -6.07 -6.22
N PHE A 475 -23.83 -7.30 -5.99
CA PHE A 475 -23.00 -8.07 -6.93
C PHE A 475 -23.79 -8.68 -8.10
N HIS A 476 -25.10 -8.41 -8.21
CA HIS A 476 -26.00 -9.02 -9.20
C HIS A 476 -26.89 -8.01 -9.96
N ASN A 477 -26.73 -6.69 -9.76
CA ASN A 477 -27.60 -5.68 -10.40
C ASN A 477 -26.85 -4.68 -11.32
N CYS A 478 -25.57 -4.89 -11.61
CA CYS A 478 -24.73 -3.89 -12.26
C CYS A 478 -23.83 -4.46 -13.38
N GLN A 479 -24.25 -5.57 -13.99
CA GLN A 479 -23.48 -6.26 -15.03
C GLN A 479 -23.57 -5.58 -16.40
N THR A 480 -24.56 -4.71 -16.63
CA THR A 480 -24.58 -3.90 -17.86
C THR A 480 -23.84 -2.58 -17.66
N GLU A 481 -23.16 -2.10 -18.70
CA GLU A 481 -22.40 -0.84 -18.60
C GLU A 481 -23.28 0.35 -18.20
N HIS A 482 -24.53 0.41 -18.68
CA HIS A 482 -25.47 1.46 -18.32
C HIS A 482 -25.86 1.43 -16.83
N GLU A 483 -26.06 0.25 -16.26
CA GLU A 483 -26.36 0.10 -14.84
C GLU A 483 -25.14 0.46 -13.99
N MET A 484 -23.94 0.02 -14.39
CA MET A 484 -22.70 0.36 -13.71
C MET A 484 -22.42 1.86 -13.74
N LEU A 485 -22.59 2.52 -14.89
CA LEU A 485 -22.45 3.98 -15.00
C LEU A 485 -23.41 4.71 -14.06
N ARG A 486 -24.69 4.30 -14.01
CA ARG A 486 -25.69 4.87 -13.10
C ARG A 486 -25.35 4.61 -11.65
N TYR A 487 -24.81 3.42 -11.34
CA TYR A 487 -24.43 3.05 -9.99
C TYR A 487 -23.27 3.90 -9.49
N LEU A 488 -22.17 3.96 -10.25
CA LEU A 488 -21.00 4.78 -9.95
C LEU A 488 -21.38 6.25 -9.81
N ARG A 489 -22.19 6.77 -10.72
CA ARG A 489 -22.67 8.16 -10.65
C ARG A 489 -23.47 8.43 -9.38
N ARG A 490 -24.40 7.54 -9.03
CA ARG A 490 -25.23 7.67 -7.81
C ARG A 490 -24.38 7.69 -6.54
N LEU A 491 -23.32 6.90 -6.47
CA LEU A 491 -22.41 6.92 -5.33
C LEU A 491 -21.59 8.21 -5.30
N ALA A 492 -20.98 8.61 -6.42
CA ALA A 492 -20.22 9.86 -6.50
C ALA A 492 -21.07 11.07 -6.11
N ASP A 493 -22.36 11.10 -6.47
CA ASP A 493 -23.25 12.19 -6.12
C ASP A 493 -23.53 12.33 -4.61
N LYS A 494 -23.36 11.26 -3.82
CA LYS A 494 -23.51 11.26 -2.35
C LYS A 494 -22.28 11.84 -1.62
N ASP A 495 -21.20 12.12 -2.36
CA ASP A 495 -19.92 12.54 -1.79
C ASP A 495 -19.61 14.00 -2.13
N LEU A 496 -18.94 14.67 -1.18
CA LEU A 496 -18.22 15.92 -1.45
C LEU A 496 -16.75 15.62 -1.73
N ALA A 497 -16.26 16.22 -2.81
CA ALA A 497 -14.91 16.10 -3.35
C ALA A 497 -14.45 17.48 -3.87
N LEU A 498 -13.16 17.63 -4.22
CA LEU A 498 -12.58 18.95 -4.56
C LEU A 498 -13.09 19.52 -5.88
N ASP A 499 -13.66 18.70 -6.75
CA ASP A 499 -14.37 19.14 -7.95
C ASP A 499 -15.69 19.86 -7.64
N ARG A 500 -16.17 19.80 -6.38
CA ARG A 500 -17.41 20.44 -5.93
C ARG A 500 -17.18 21.63 -5.01
N THR A 501 -16.25 21.50 -4.06
CA THR A 501 -16.03 22.51 -3.01
C THR A 501 -14.65 22.37 -2.39
N MET A 502 -14.16 23.46 -1.79
CA MET A 502 -13.04 23.40 -0.85
C MET A 502 -13.36 22.45 0.30
N ILE A 503 -12.36 21.64 0.69
CA ILE A 503 -12.40 20.75 1.86
C ILE A 503 -11.23 21.16 2.79
N PRO A 504 -11.42 22.12 3.72
CA PRO A 504 -10.33 22.72 4.49
C PRO A 504 -9.91 21.86 5.69
N LEU A 505 -9.49 20.62 5.45
CA LEU A 505 -8.99 19.72 6.49
C LEU A 505 -7.54 20.07 6.85
N GLY A 506 -7.34 20.53 8.09
CA GLY A 506 -6.00 20.72 8.66
C GLY A 506 -5.18 19.42 8.62
N SER A 507 -3.86 19.54 8.48
CA SER A 507 -2.91 18.42 8.33
C SER A 507 -3.13 17.51 7.10
N CYS A 508 -4.09 17.81 6.20
CA CYS A 508 -4.38 16.98 5.02
C CYS A 508 -3.95 17.63 3.69
N THR A 509 -3.71 18.94 3.68
CA THR A 509 -3.25 19.70 2.49
C THR A 509 -4.07 19.39 1.23
N MET A 510 -5.39 19.60 1.31
CA MET A 510 -6.34 19.34 0.22
C MET A 510 -6.17 20.34 -0.94
N LYS A 511 -5.12 20.15 -1.74
CA LYS A 511 -4.73 20.99 -2.89
C LYS A 511 -5.23 20.41 -4.22
N LEU A 512 -5.00 21.14 -5.30
CA LEU A 512 -5.29 20.66 -6.65
C LEU A 512 -4.50 19.39 -6.96
N ASN A 513 -5.21 18.32 -7.33
CA ASN A 513 -4.69 17.18 -8.07
C ASN A 513 -4.88 17.47 -9.57
N ALA A 514 -3.86 18.02 -10.24
CA ALA A 514 -4.04 18.51 -11.60
C ALA A 514 -4.21 17.35 -12.59
N THR A 515 -5.07 17.50 -13.60
CA THR A 515 -5.29 16.46 -14.62
C THR A 515 -3.99 16.03 -15.29
N THR A 516 -3.12 16.97 -15.63
CA THR A 516 -1.78 16.71 -16.20
C THR A 516 -0.92 15.79 -15.32
N GLN A 517 -1.08 15.86 -13.99
CA GLN A 517 -0.38 14.98 -13.05
C GLN A 517 -1.02 13.59 -12.96
N MET A 518 -2.33 13.49 -13.20
CA MET A 518 -3.11 12.27 -13.04
C MET A 518 -3.12 11.40 -14.30
N GLU A 519 -3.06 11.98 -15.50
CA GLU A 519 -3.09 11.23 -16.77
C GLU A 519 -2.03 10.12 -16.90
N PRO A 520 -0.76 10.31 -16.49
CA PRO A 520 0.28 9.30 -16.70
C PRO A 520 0.08 8.01 -15.90
N ILE A 521 -0.69 8.02 -14.81
CA ILE A 521 -0.84 6.86 -13.92
C ILE A 521 -1.55 5.69 -14.60
N THR A 522 -2.28 5.92 -15.70
CA THR A 522 -2.97 4.88 -16.48
C THR A 522 -2.27 4.55 -17.80
N TRP A 523 -1.08 5.10 -18.06
CA TRP A 523 -0.29 4.74 -19.23
C TRP A 523 0.26 3.32 -19.07
N PRO A 524 0.11 2.42 -20.05
CA PRO A 524 0.61 1.03 -19.99
C PRO A 524 2.09 0.93 -19.61
N GLN A 525 2.90 1.89 -20.07
CA GLN A 525 4.33 1.96 -19.78
C GLN A 525 4.67 2.13 -18.28
N PHE A 526 3.71 2.57 -17.47
CA PHE A 526 3.81 2.61 -16.02
C PHE A 526 2.88 1.55 -15.40
N ALA A 527 1.61 1.56 -15.78
CA ALA A 527 0.55 0.74 -15.18
C ALA A 527 0.77 -0.78 -15.33
N ASP A 528 1.34 -1.25 -16.43
CA ASP A 528 1.42 -2.69 -16.74
C ASP A 528 2.79 -3.31 -16.39
N VAL A 529 3.67 -2.54 -15.74
CA VAL A 529 5.01 -3.01 -15.35
C VAL A 529 4.93 -3.83 -14.06
N HIS A 530 5.50 -5.04 -14.08
CA HIS A 530 5.60 -5.90 -12.90
C HIS A 530 6.73 -5.42 -11.95
N PRO A 531 6.54 -5.33 -10.63
CA PRO A 531 7.54 -4.79 -9.70
C PRO A 531 8.89 -5.53 -9.67
N PHE A 532 8.88 -6.82 -10.01
CA PHE A 532 10.07 -7.67 -10.02
C PHE A 532 10.59 -8.03 -11.41
N CYS A 533 10.18 -7.29 -12.46
CA CYS A 533 10.77 -7.50 -13.78
C CYS A 533 12.27 -7.10 -13.80
N PRO A 534 13.04 -7.55 -14.80
CA PRO A 534 14.45 -7.18 -14.94
C PRO A 534 14.66 -5.66 -14.99
N VAL A 535 15.75 -5.20 -14.37
CA VAL A 535 16.07 -3.76 -14.20
C VAL A 535 16.21 -3.03 -15.55
N ASP A 536 16.67 -3.71 -16.59
CA ASP A 536 16.83 -3.15 -17.93
C ASP A 536 15.50 -2.95 -18.69
N GLU A 537 14.37 -3.26 -18.06
CA GLU A 537 13.02 -3.04 -18.60
C GLU A 537 12.32 -1.83 -17.99
N VAL A 538 12.93 -1.22 -16.98
CA VAL A 538 12.34 -0.15 -16.16
C VAL A 538 13.21 1.10 -16.10
N GLU A 539 14.01 1.34 -17.14
CA GLU A 539 14.89 2.51 -17.25
C GLU A 539 14.13 3.84 -17.04
N GLY A 540 12.89 3.93 -17.53
CA GLY A 540 12.02 5.09 -17.31
C GLY A 540 11.61 5.28 -15.86
N TYR A 541 11.25 4.19 -15.16
CA TYR A 541 11.00 4.25 -13.71
C TYR A 541 12.25 4.63 -12.93
N LEU A 542 13.42 4.08 -13.27
CA LEU A 542 14.68 4.44 -12.61
C LEU A 542 15.03 5.92 -12.83
N GLN A 543 14.85 6.45 -14.04
CA GLN A 543 15.03 7.88 -14.30
C GLN A 543 14.07 8.71 -13.43
N LEU A 544 12.77 8.36 -13.43
CA LEU A 544 11.74 9.05 -12.64
C LEU A 544 12.05 9.04 -11.13
N ILE A 545 12.48 7.89 -10.60
CA ILE A 545 12.84 7.72 -9.19
C ILE A 545 14.02 8.61 -8.82
N HIS A 546 15.13 8.54 -9.56
CA HIS A 546 16.34 9.32 -9.25
C HIS A 546 16.09 10.84 -9.38
N GLU A 547 15.32 11.26 -10.38
CA GLU A 547 14.96 12.67 -10.55
C GLU A 547 14.10 13.16 -9.39
N LEU A 548 13.09 12.39 -8.98
CA LEU A 548 12.24 12.73 -7.84
C LEU A 548 13.04 12.77 -6.52
N GLU A 549 13.90 11.78 -6.27
CA GLU A 549 14.79 11.76 -5.11
C GLU A 549 15.67 13.01 -5.07
N SER A 550 16.27 13.38 -6.21
CA SER A 550 17.11 14.58 -6.32
C SER A 550 16.33 15.86 -6.03
N MET A 551 15.11 15.98 -6.55
CA MET A 551 14.24 17.12 -6.28
C MET A 551 13.83 17.18 -4.80
N LEU A 552 13.51 16.03 -4.19
CA LEU A 552 13.14 15.97 -2.78
C LEU A 552 14.33 16.26 -1.85
N VAL A 553 15.54 15.82 -2.20
CA VAL A 553 16.79 16.23 -1.53
C VAL A 553 16.95 17.75 -1.58
N ALA A 554 16.80 18.35 -2.76
CA ALA A 554 16.89 19.81 -2.91
C ALA A 554 15.81 20.54 -2.09
N VAL A 555 14.58 20.02 -2.03
CA VAL A 555 13.49 20.63 -1.25
C VAL A 555 13.68 20.48 0.26
N THR A 556 14.24 19.37 0.72
CA THR A 556 14.29 19.04 2.15
C THR A 556 15.63 19.36 2.82
N GLY A 557 16.72 19.47 2.05
CA GLY A 557 18.07 19.62 2.58
C GLY A 557 18.67 18.34 3.17
N TYR A 558 18.02 17.19 3.00
CA TYR A 558 18.59 15.89 3.38
C TYR A 558 19.62 15.39 2.36
N ASP A 559 20.51 14.49 2.78
CA ASP A 559 21.51 13.90 1.89
C ASP A 559 20.94 12.84 0.93
N ALA A 560 19.84 12.18 1.32
CA ALA A 560 19.21 11.11 0.54
C ALA A 560 17.72 10.97 0.88
N VAL A 561 16.97 10.38 -0.05
CA VAL A 561 15.53 10.09 0.08
C VAL A 561 15.30 8.63 -0.29
N SER A 562 14.36 7.96 0.39
CA SER A 562 13.85 6.65 0.01
C SER A 562 12.37 6.75 -0.32
N LEU A 563 11.99 6.24 -1.48
CA LEU A 563 10.60 6.21 -1.95
C LEU A 563 9.85 4.93 -1.57
N GLN A 564 10.48 4.00 -0.85
CA GLN A 564 9.88 2.73 -0.47
C GLN A 564 8.65 2.85 0.46
N PRO A 565 8.64 3.72 1.48
CA PRO A 565 7.49 3.80 2.39
C PRO A 565 6.24 4.34 1.69
N ASN A 566 5.21 3.51 1.57
CA ASN A 566 3.98 3.80 0.81
C ASN A 566 2.90 4.58 1.59
N ALA A 567 3.22 5.09 2.78
CA ALA A 567 2.40 5.99 3.57
C ALA A 567 3.25 6.79 4.55
N GLY A 568 2.78 7.96 4.99
CA GLY A 568 3.48 8.78 6.00
C GLY A 568 3.81 8.01 7.29
N SER A 569 2.87 7.17 7.76
CA SER A 569 3.10 6.30 8.92
C SER A 569 4.18 5.24 8.69
N GLN A 570 4.35 4.74 7.45
CA GLN A 570 5.48 3.86 7.13
C GLN A 570 6.79 4.65 7.00
N GLY A 571 6.74 5.91 6.56
CA GLY A 571 7.89 6.81 6.56
C GLY A 571 8.41 7.07 7.97
N GLU A 572 7.51 7.33 8.92
CA GLU A 572 7.82 7.45 10.35
C GLU A 572 8.50 6.19 10.88
N LEU A 573 7.90 5.02 10.64
CA LEU A 573 8.49 3.76 11.09
C LEU A 573 9.87 3.51 10.46
N ALA A 574 10.00 3.71 9.15
CA ALA A 574 11.26 3.50 8.43
C ALA A 574 12.35 4.44 8.96
N GLY A 575 12.03 5.71 9.20
CA GLY A 575 12.94 6.69 9.79
C GLY A 575 13.38 6.30 11.20
N LEU A 576 12.46 5.85 12.06
CA LEU A 576 12.78 5.40 13.41
C LEU A 576 13.60 4.09 13.42
N LEU A 577 13.33 3.17 12.50
CA LEU A 577 14.15 1.98 12.31
C LEU A 577 15.56 2.34 11.82
N ALA A 578 15.68 3.34 10.93
CA ALA A 578 16.98 3.85 10.50
C ALA A 578 17.76 4.50 11.66
N ILE A 579 17.10 5.32 12.49
CA ILE A 579 17.71 5.89 13.72
C ILE A 579 18.17 4.78 14.66
N ARG A 580 17.35 3.75 14.87
CA ARG A 580 17.69 2.60 15.72
C ARG A 580 18.88 1.81 15.16
N ALA A 581 18.91 1.57 13.85
CA ALA A 581 20.04 0.94 13.18
C ALA A 581 21.32 1.79 13.29
N TYR A 582 21.19 3.11 13.17
CA TYR A 582 22.28 4.05 13.37
C TYR A 582 22.85 4.00 14.80
N HIS A 583 22.02 3.94 15.85
CA HIS A 583 22.50 3.74 17.24
C HIS A 583 23.23 2.41 17.41
N ARG A 584 22.67 1.33 16.90
CA ARG A 584 23.28 0.00 16.98
C ARG A 584 24.61 -0.12 16.23
N SER A 585 24.75 0.51 15.07
CA SER A 585 26.01 0.49 14.31
C SER A 585 27.18 1.14 15.07
N ARG A 586 26.89 1.95 16.10
CA ARG A 586 27.86 2.59 16.99
C ARG A 586 27.99 1.90 18.36
N GLY A 587 27.28 0.78 18.57
CA GLY A 587 27.28 0.04 19.83
C GLY A 587 26.28 0.54 20.88
N ASP A 588 25.45 1.54 20.55
CA ASP A 588 24.49 2.16 21.48
C ASP A 588 23.14 1.41 21.48
N GLU A 589 23.14 0.12 21.79
CA GLU A 589 21.91 -0.70 21.77
C GLU A 589 20.86 -0.29 22.82
N GLY A 590 21.30 0.38 23.90
CA GLY A 590 20.44 0.84 25.00
C GLY A 590 19.61 2.09 24.68
N ARG A 591 19.87 2.77 23.55
CA ARG A 591 19.13 3.97 23.14
C ARG A 591 17.77 3.59 22.57
N THR A 592 16.75 3.65 23.42
CA THR A 592 15.38 3.22 23.10
C THR A 592 14.30 4.25 23.45
N VAL A 593 14.63 5.36 24.10
CA VAL A 593 13.66 6.39 24.47
C VAL A 593 13.39 7.33 23.29
N CYS A 594 12.13 7.45 22.89
CA CYS A 594 11.65 8.39 21.90
C CYS A 594 10.81 9.47 22.58
N LEU A 595 11.27 10.72 22.53
CA LEU A 595 10.53 11.86 23.05
C LEU A 595 9.52 12.36 22.01
N ILE A 596 8.30 12.64 22.43
CA ILE A 596 7.22 13.06 21.52
C ILE A 596 6.44 14.21 22.18
N PRO A 597 6.33 15.39 21.55
CA PRO A 597 5.48 16.48 22.03
C PRO A 597 4.02 16.05 22.17
N SER A 598 3.34 16.59 23.18
CA SER A 598 1.94 16.27 23.45
C SER A 598 1.01 16.60 22.25
N SER A 599 1.38 17.59 21.45
CA SER A 599 0.73 18.05 20.21
C SER A 599 0.95 17.15 18.99
N ALA A 600 1.93 16.25 19.01
CA ALA A 600 2.28 15.42 17.85
C ALA A 600 1.12 14.52 17.42
N HIS A 601 1.08 14.24 16.12
CA HIS A 601 0.07 13.36 15.53
C HIS A 601 0.10 11.95 16.17
N GLY A 602 -1.06 11.28 16.21
CA GLY A 602 -1.19 9.99 16.90
C GLY A 602 -0.35 8.87 16.28
N THR A 603 0.02 9.01 15.00
CA THR A 603 0.90 8.07 14.28
C THR A 603 2.29 8.05 14.89
N ASN A 604 2.87 9.18 15.28
CA ASN A 604 4.24 9.28 15.80
C ASN A 604 4.46 8.31 16.98
N ALA A 605 3.54 8.34 17.94
CA ALA A 605 3.61 7.47 19.12
C ALA A 605 3.40 5.99 18.78
N ALA A 606 2.48 5.68 17.86
CA ALA A 606 2.27 4.32 17.39
C ALA A 606 3.49 3.78 16.61
N SER A 607 4.09 4.60 15.74
CA SER A 607 5.31 4.30 14.98
C SER A 607 6.50 4.05 15.89
N ALA A 608 6.69 4.86 16.94
CA ALA A 608 7.74 4.66 17.93
C ALA A 608 7.61 3.34 18.69
N VAL A 609 6.41 3.01 19.17
CA VAL A 609 6.18 1.70 19.83
C VAL A 609 6.45 0.55 18.88
N MET A 610 6.01 0.64 17.62
CA MET A 610 6.29 -0.40 16.64
C MET A 610 7.77 -0.52 16.26
N ALA A 611 8.54 0.57 16.37
CA ALA A 611 9.99 0.58 16.21
C ALA A 611 10.74 0.03 17.44
N GLY A 612 10.01 -0.44 18.47
CA GLY A 612 10.57 -0.97 19.71
C GLY A 612 11.07 0.10 20.66
N MET A 613 10.59 1.34 20.53
CA MET A 613 10.99 2.47 21.36
C MET A 613 10.01 2.73 22.51
N SER A 614 10.53 3.24 23.62
CA SER A 614 9.75 3.71 24.76
C SER A 614 9.35 5.17 24.55
N VAL A 615 8.05 5.44 24.44
CA VAL A 615 7.51 6.79 24.24
C VAL A 615 7.48 7.57 25.55
N VAL A 616 8.08 8.76 25.55
CA VAL A 616 8.00 9.74 26.65
C VAL A 616 7.42 11.04 26.11
N VAL A 617 6.29 11.46 26.68
CA VAL A 617 5.60 12.68 26.26
C VAL A 617 6.32 13.92 26.83
N ILE A 618 6.51 14.93 25.98
CA ILE A 618 6.96 16.27 26.36
C ILE A 618 5.75 17.21 26.36
N ASN A 619 5.67 18.08 27.36
CA ASN A 619 4.61 19.08 27.44
C ASN A 619 4.74 20.15 26.34
N CYS A 620 3.63 20.84 26.09
CA CYS A 620 3.62 22.09 25.35
C CYS A 620 3.33 23.25 26.30
N ASP A 621 3.85 24.44 26.02
CA ASP A 621 3.53 25.65 26.77
C ASP A 621 2.10 26.15 26.47
N ASP A 622 1.66 27.20 27.17
CA ASP A 622 0.32 27.79 26.98
C ASP A 622 0.12 28.41 25.58
N SER A 623 1.19 28.64 24.82
CA SER A 623 1.17 29.12 23.44
C SER A 623 1.22 27.98 22.41
N GLY A 624 1.29 26.73 22.85
CA GLY A 624 1.31 25.54 22.01
C GLY A 624 2.68 25.14 21.47
N ASN A 625 3.77 25.78 21.93
CA ASN A 625 5.15 25.43 21.56
C ASN A 625 5.65 24.24 22.41
N VAL A 626 6.74 23.58 21.99
CA VAL A 626 7.43 22.61 22.85
C VAL A 626 7.99 23.29 24.10
N ASP A 627 7.68 22.76 25.28
CA ASP A 627 8.24 23.23 26.55
C ASP A 627 9.72 22.82 26.65
N LEU A 628 10.62 23.77 26.46
CA LEU A 628 12.07 23.55 26.49
C LEU A 628 12.59 23.14 27.88
N GLU A 629 11.96 23.60 28.96
CA GLU A 629 12.35 23.19 30.32
C GLU A 629 11.94 21.74 30.57
N ASP A 630 10.73 21.35 30.17
CA ASP A 630 10.31 19.96 30.25
C ASP A 630 11.16 19.06 29.35
N LEU A 631 11.45 19.49 28.12
CA LEU A 631 12.35 18.80 27.20
C LEU A 631 13.70 18.51 27.85
N GLN A 632 14.37 19.53 28.41
CA GLN A 632 15.67 19.35 29.06
C GLN A 632 15.57 18.34 30.22
N ARG A 633 14.55 18.43 31.08
CA ARG A 633 14.35 17.45 32.16
C ARG A 633 14.14 16.03 31.64
N LYS A 634 13.38 15.85 30.56
CA LYS A 634 13.15 14.52 29.95
C LYS A 634 14.42 13.98 29.32
N VAL A 635 15.22 14.83 28.69
CA VAL A 635 16.54 14.48 28.14
C VAL A 635 17.48 14.04 29.25
N ASP A 636 17.59 14.81 30.34
CA ASP A 636 18.42 14.47 31.50
C ASP A 636 17.97 13.15 32.15
N THR A 637 16.65 12.93 32.23
CA THR A 637 16.07 11.69 32.76
C THR A 637 16.33 10.50 31.85
N ALA A 638 16.23 10.66 30.53
CA ALA A 638 16.50 9.61 29.56
C ALA A 638 18.00 9.25 29.51
N GLY A 639 18.87 10.24 29.68
CA GLY A 639 20.33 10.06 29.70
C GLY A 639 20.83 9.27 28.49
N SER A 640 21.63 8.23 28.74
CA SER A 640 22.17 7.35 27.69
C SER A 640 21.12 6.50 26.97
N ALA A 641 19.87 6.48 27.43
CA ALA A 641 18.78 5.76 26.76
C ALA A 641 18.07 6.60 25.69
N LEU A 642 18.39 7.90 25.55
CA LEU A 642 17.78 8.77 24.54
C LEU A 642 18.12 8.31 23.12
N ALA A 643 17.10 7.92 22.35
CA ALA A 643 17.24 7.51 20.96
C ALA A 643 16.87 8.65 20.00
N ALA A 644 15.69 9.23 20.19
CA ALA A 644 15.14 10.21 19.26
C ALA A 644 14.19 11.21 19.92
N ILE A 645 13.94 12.32 19.23
CA ILE A 645 12.70 13.08 19.33
C ILE A 645 11.95 12.96 18.01
N MET A 646 10.61 12.94 18.06
CA MET A 646 9.77 13.18 16.88
C MET A 646 9.09 14.54 17.00
N VAL A 647 9.37 15.45 16.07
CA VAL A 647 8.74 16.79 16.01
C VAL A 647 7.99 16.94 14.71
N THR A 648 6.96 17.79 14.70
CA THR A 648 6.26 18.20 13.47
C THR A 648 6.56 19.69 13.28
N TYR A 649 7.01 20.09 12.10
CA TYR A 649 7.35 21.49 11.84
C TYR A 649 6.78 21.99 10.49
N PRO A 650 6.04 23.12 10.46
CA PRO A 650 5.44 23.81 11.62
C PRO A 650 4.58 22.85 12.47
N SER A 651 4.32 23.22 13.72
CA SER A 651 3.63 22.32 14.66
C SER A 651 2.23 21.97 14.18
N THR A 652 1.61 20.96 14.79
CA THR A 652 0.21 20.57 14.49
C THR A 652 -0.81 21.66 14.84
N HIS A 653 -0.41 22.69 15.60
CA HIS A 653 -1.18 23.91 15.83
C HIS A 653 -1.15 24.88 14.63
N GLY A 654 -0.27 24.64 13.64
CA GLY A 654 -0.09 25.51 12.47
C GLY A 654 0.83 26.71 12.74
N VAL A 655 1.71 26.62 13.75
CA VAL A 655 2.59 27.71 14.18
C VAL A 655 4.05 27.34 13.94
N PHE A 656 4.83 28.31 13.44
CA PHE A 656 6.28 28.22 13.39
C PHE A 656 6.86 28.53 14.77
N GLU A 657 7.47 27.52 15.40
CA GLU A 657 8.13 27.71 16.68
C GLU A 657 9.54 28.30 16.46
N ASP A 658 9.90 29.34 17.22
CA ASP A 658 11.24 29.96 17.16
C ASP A 658 12.34 29.02 17.71
N GLY A 659 11.98 28.13 18.63
CA GLY A 659 12.90 27.28 19.39
C GLY A 659 13.34 25.99 18.70
N ILE A 660 12.95 25.72 17.44
CA ILE A 660 13.19 24.42 16.80
C ILE A 660 14.67 24.06 16.68
N THR A 661 15.53 25.04 16.40
CA THR A 661 16.99 24.83 16.32
C THR A 661 17.59 24.47 17.67
N GLU A 662 17.05 25.06 18.74
CA GLU A 662 17.43 24.75 20.12
C GLU A 662 16.97 23.35 20.54
N VAL A 663 15.75 22.94 20.15
CA VAL A 663 15.27 21.56 20.33
C VAL A 663 16.23 20.57 19.67
N CYS A 664 16.61 20.81 18.41
CA CYS A 664 17.55 19.96 17.69
C CYS A 664 18.91 19.89 18.40
N ARG A 665 19.43 21.03 18.86
CA ARG A 665 20.69 21.11 19.60
C ARG A 665 20.65 20.30 20.89
N ILE A 666 19.63 20.48 21.73
CA ILE A 666 19.47 19.76 23.00
C ILE A 666 19.49 18.24 22.77
N ILE A 667 18.80 17.77 21.73
CA ILE A 667 18.73 16.34 21.41
C ILE A 667 20.07 15.79 20.89
N HIS A 668 20.72 16.53 19.99
CA HIS A 668 22.02 16.12 19.45
C HIS A 668 23.12 16.13 20.52
N ASP A 669 23.14 17.12 21.41
CA ASP A 669 24.10 17.20 22.53
C ASP A 669 23.96 16.02 23.49
N ALA A 670 22.76 15.45 23.63
CA ALA A 670 22.49 14.23 24.40
C ALA A 670 22.68 12.92 23.60
N GLY A 671 23.12 13.03 22.34
CA GLY A 671 23.38 11.90 21.43
C GLY A 671 22.13 11.24 20.85
N GLY A 672 20.96 11.88 20.96
CA GLY A 672 19.74 11.46 20.27
C GLY A 672 19.73 11.89 18.79
N GLN A 673 18.69 11.51 18.06
CA GLN A 673 18.43 11.97 16.69
C GLN A 673 17.09 12.69 16.59
N VAL A 674 16.94 13.56 15.60
CA VAL A 674 15.69 14.29 15.37
C VAL A 674 14.97 13.70 14.16
N TYR A 675 13.76 13.21 14.36
CA TYR A 675 12.85 12.87 13.29
C TYR A 675 11.87 14.03 13.09
N VAL A 676 11.83 14.61 11.88
CA VAL A 676 10.88 15.66 11.52
C VAL A 676 9.74 15.05 10.71
N ASP A 677 8.54 15.06 11.27
CA ASP A 677 7.31 14.75 10.56
C ASP A 677 7.00 15.86 9.54
N GLY A 678 7.18 15.50 8.27
CA GLY A 678 7.00 16.37 7.12
C GLY A 678 5.57 16.54 6.63
N ALA A 679 4.54 16.10 7.37
CA ALA A 679 3.14 16.28 6.96
C ALA A 679 2.78 17.76 6.67
N ASN A 680 3.45 18.70 7.33
CA ASN A 680 3.27 20.15 7.16
C ASN A 680 4.29 20.81 6.21
N LEU A 681 5.03 20.03 5.41
CA LEU A 681 6.06 20.55 4.49
C LEU A 681 5.52 21.58 3.49
N ASN A 682 4.21 21.60 3.22
CA ASN A 682 3.56 22.62 2.39
C ASN A 682 3.83 24.06 2.85
N ALA A 683 4.07 24.27 4.15
CA ALA A 683 4.42 25.58 4.70
C ALA A 683 5.93 25.89 4.60
N LEU A 684 6.77 24.93 4.21
CA LEU A 684 8.23 25.03 4.21
C LEU A 684 8.86 25.04 2.83
N VAL A 685 8.25 24.39 1.82
CA VAL A 685 8.86 24.27 0.48
C VAL A 685 9.24 25.66 -0.07
N GLY A 686 10.53 25.87 -0.31
CA GLY A 686 11.09 27.13 -0.81
C GLY A 686 11.31 28.22 0.25
N LEU A 687 10.97 27.95 1.52
CA LEU A 687 11.11 28.88 2.65
C LEU A 687 12.06 28.38 3.73
N ALA A 688 12.16 27.07 3.94
CA ALA A 688 13.07 26.42 4.89
C ALA A 688 13.28 24.94 4.48
N GLN A 689 14.37 24.35 4.95
CA GLN A 689 14.75 22.97 4.64
C GLN A 689 14.92 22.18 5.96
N PRO A 690 14.10 21.16 6.26
CA PRO A 690 14.20 20.41 7.52
C PRO A 690 15.56 19.77 7.82
N GLY A 691 16.36 19.46 6.80
CA GLY A 691 17.69 18.86 6.95
C GLY A 691 18.80 19.85 7.33
N VAL A 692 18.53 21.17 7.27
CA VAL A 692 19.47 22.27 7.59
C VAL A 692 19.04 22.92 8.88
#